data_AF-A0A143PGQ2-F1
#
_entry.id   AF-A0A143PGQ2-F1
#
_cell.length_a   1.000
_cell.length_b   1.000
_cell.length_c   1.000
_cell.angle_alpha   90.00
_cell.angle_beta   90.00
_cell.angle_gamma   90.00
#
_symmetry.space_group_name_H-M   'P 1'
#
loop_
_entity.id
_entity.type
_entity.pdbx_description
1 polymer ?
#
loop_
_entity_poly.entity_id
_entity_poly.type
_entity_poly.pdbx_seq_one_letter_code
_entity_poly.pdbx_strand_id
1 'polypeptide(L)'
;MVSSPHSFRLAALLLTGILLGAGAGLAQPAGPLPQPLPLFPADNWWNVDVSQAPVDPGSAAFIAWIGGSNGKRVHPDWGASANDAGDPTATYGMPYVSVPGSQPLVPVSWVAYGDESDDGAPGRPPGYPIPPAARTTGGYVEGGQPGQLDPGGDRHLILVDRDNRLLYELYRARWNGSSNRWEAESGAVFDMTRNGRRPEGWTSADAAGLAILPGLVRYDEMFGTEPIRHALRMTVRATNGYVWPASHRAGSTAGALPMGARLRLKASVDISSYSPHVQRLFQAMKTYGLIVADNGSDMFVTGTNDPRWTPYMDDIVSAVHAMRSTSFEVVTLGWRPAAAPADADADGLPDDWERDYGLDPGSRNGDNGADGDPDGDGIDNAGERAAGTHPRGFARRLLAEGLRQGTFATRIALANPSATATAYTQVRFERDDGVVVRLARQVPASQRVTVDTNAIAELQGHAFATVVESDVFVAVDRLVQWDQGRGSHAEHGLSGPSTEWYFAEGATYTGFALFYLLQNPGDLPAQVTVTYLREPPLAPLVRQHQVPPHSRRTIWVNDDEAGPQTPAGGAASSAVIVSDVPIVAERAMYRSVPNAFEAGHASAGAPALRTSWFFAEGYTGPLFQQYLLLGNPGTSPVPVRVEYLLPGGPTPPVIHVVQARSRLTVLVNDETPAPGLSLASTAVSMVINADAPIVAERAMWWPGSSATWREAHVSLGAEQTCPRWAIAEGEWAAGVDTYVLVANTGASPTTLRATLLREGSLPSSADVPIAARARQNVNVPSLFPQAFGTRFGMLVESAPGAAAAPLVVEWAHYADAPGVHWSAGAAALGTCVP
;
A
#
# COMPACT_ATOMS: atom_id res chain seq x y z
N MET A 1 13.30 -74.66 -25.16
CA MET A 1 13.35 -74.29 -26.60
C MET A 1 14.53 -73.35 -26.77
N VAL A 2 15.71 -73.88 -27.14
CA VAL A 2 16.32 -73.83 -28.50
C VAL A 2 16.62 -72.36 -28.87
N SER A 3 17.84 -71.87 -29.11
CA SER A 3 19.15 -72.46 -29.45
C SER A 3 20.25 -71.38 -29.43
N SER A 4 21.47 -71.72 -28.99
CA SER A 4 22.74 -71.05 -29.36
C SER A 4 23.25 -71.53 -30.73
N PRO A 5 24.31 -70.91 -31.30
CA PRO A 5 25.64 -71.55 -31.28
C PRO A 5 26.81 -70.55 -31.04
N HIS A 6 27.78 -70.84 -30.14
CA HIS A 6 29.08 -71.53 -30.36
C HIS A 6 30.07 -70.70 -31.22
N SER A 7 31.36 -70.47 -30.90
CA SER A 7 32.33 -70.96 -29.90
C SER A 7 33.63 -70.12 -30.12
N PHE A 8 34.56 -69.90 -29.18
CA PHE A 8 35.76 -70.74 -28.97
C PHE A 8 36.68 -70.16 -27.86
N ARG A 9 37.11 -71.07 -26.96
CA ARG A 9 38.43 -71.25 -26.29
C ARG A 9 39.01 -70.31 -25.22
N LEU A 10 39.34 -70.98 -24.11
CA LEU A 10 40.27 -70.67 -23.01
C LEU A 10 41.60 -70.04 -23.44
N ALA A 11 42.09 -69.08 -22.63
CA ALA A 11 43.49 -69.00 -22.20
C ALA A 11 43.62 -68.14 -20.93
N ALA A 12 44.41 -68.62 -19.97
CA ALA A 12 44.77 -67.94 -18.73
C ALA A 12 45.52 -66.62 -18.99
N LEU A 13 45.29 -65.60 -18.16
CA LEU A 13 46.14 -64.40 -18.13
C LEU A 13 46.67 -64.15 -16.71
N LEU A 14 47.99 -64.25 -16.61
CA LEU A 14 48.82 -63.71 -15.55
C LEU A 14 48.81 -62.17 -15.60
N LEU A 15 48.91 -61.59 -14.40
CA LEU A 15 49.14 -60.17 -14.13
C LEU A 15 50.26 -59.55 -14.99
N THR A 16 49.98 -58.38 -15.54
CA THR A 16 50.95 -57.29 -15.66
C THR A 16 50.21 -55.98 -15.34
N GLY A 17 50.51 -55.43 -14.16
CA GLY A 17 49.98 -54.14 -13.73
C GLY A 17 50.60 -53.01 -14.56
N ILE A 18 49.76 -52.31 -15.31
CA ILE A 18 50.10 -51.03 -15.92
C ILE A 18 49.57 -49.96 -14.96
N LEU A 19 50.51 -49.28 -14.29
CA LEU A 19 50.26 -48.03 -13.59
C LEU A 19 49.91 -46.95 -14.62
N LEU A 20 48.62 -46.74 -14.85
CA LEU A 20 48.11 -45.48 -15.40
C LEU A 20 48.00 -44.51 -14.23
N GLY A 21 48.94 -43.57 -14.14
CA GLY A 21 48.87 -42.46 -13.21
C GLY A 21 47.67 -41.58 -13.54
N ALA A 22 46.58 -41.75 -12.81
CA ALA A 22 45.53 -40.75 -12.71
C ALA A 22 46.11 -39.58 -11.91
N GLY A 23 46.20 -38.40 -12.54
CA GLY A 23 46.47 -37.15 -11.83
C GLY A 23 45.35 -36.92 -10.82
N ALA A 24 45.62 -37.18 -9.54
CA ALA A 24 44.72 -36.84 -8.47
C ALA A 24 44.69 -35.31 -8.36
N GLY A 25 43.61 -34.69 -8.84
CA GLY A 25 43.33 -33.29 -8.55
C GLY A 25 43.31 -33.11 -7.03
N LEU A 26 44.02 -32.10 -6.53
CA LEU A 26 44.07 -31.79 -5.10
C LEU A 26 42.64 -31.47 -4.64
N ALA A 27 42.05 -32.39 -3.86
CA ALA A 27 40.76 -32.15 -3.24
C ALA A 27 40.91 -31.07 -2.18
N GLN A 28 39.96 -30.13 -2.15
CA GLN A 28 39.94 -29.10 -1.12
C GLN A 28 39.87 -29.72 0.28
N PRO A 29 40.56 -29.14 1.29
CA PRO A 29 40.46 -29.56 2.69
C PRO A 29 39.12 -29.24 3.39
N ALA A 30 38.01 -29.13 2.66
CA ALA A 30 36.77 -28.52 3.15
C ALA A 30 36.06 -29.36 4.22
N GLY A 31 35.90 -28.78 5.42
CA GLY A 31 34.84 -29.15 6.36
C GLY A 31 33.52 -28.41 6.04
N PRO A 32 32.38 -28.83 6.62
CA PRO A 32 31.10 -28.16 6.40
C PRO A 32 31.14 -26.70 6.85
N LEU A 33 30.46 -25.82 6.13
CA LEU A 33 30.19 -24.45 6.57
C LEU A 33 29.16 -24.44 7.72
N PRO A 34 29.22 -23.45 8.63
CA PRO A 34 28.23 -23.33 9.69
C PRO A 34 26.82 -23.14 9.12
N GLN A 35 25.86 -23.85 9.70
CA GLN A 35 24.43 -23.73 9.38
C GLN A 35 23.72 -22.80 10.39
N PRO A 36 22.57 -22.21 10.03
CA PRO A 36 21.96 -22.21 8.69
C PRO A 36 22.71 -21.28 7.72
N LEU A 37 22.52 -21.53 6.41
CA LEU A 37 22.85 -20.61 5.32
C LEU A 37 21.69 -19.61 5.09
N PRO A 38 21.93 -18.39 4.56
CA PRO A 38 23.23 -17.84 4.15
C PRO A 38 24.19 -17.60 5.31
N LEU A 39 25.48 -17.39 5.01
CA LEU A 39 26.52 -17.29 6.05
C LEU A 39 26.29 -16.11 7.01
N PHE A 40 25.84 -14.98 6.46
CA PHE A 40 25.55 -13.72 7.16
C PHE A 40 24.04 -13.56 7.42
N PRO A 41 23.61 -12.62 8.29
CA PRO A 41 22.19 -12.30 8.51
C PRO A 41 21.41 -12.02 7.22
N ALA A 42 20.10 -12.27 7.20
CA ALA A 42 19.28 -12.09 6.00
C ALA A 42 19.22 -10.62 5.51
N ASP A 43 19.39 -9.66 6.42
CA ASP A 43 19.47 -8.23 6.15
C ASP A 43 20.90 -7.74 5.86
N ASN A 44 21.89 -8.64 5.83
CA ASN A 44 23.24 -8.32 5.36
C ASN A 44 23.22 -7.88 3.91
N TRP A 45 24.08 -6.94 3.51
CA TRP A 45 24.13 -6.49 2.11
C TRP A 45 24.30 -7.65 1.14
N TRP A 46 25.05 -8.71 1.44
CA TRP A 46 25.12 -9.88 0.56
C TRP A 46 23.76 -10.56 0.34
N ASN A 47 22.84 -10.52 1.30
CA ASN A 47 21.60 -11.33 1.30
C ASN A 47 20.31 -10.53 1.04
N VAL A 48 20.42 -9.21 0.85
CA VAL A 48 19.26 -8.34 0.59
C VAL A 48 18.73 -8.53 -0.83
N ASP A 49 17.41 -8.75 -0.95
CA ASP A 49 16.68 -8.78 -2.23
C ASP A 49 16.66 -7.39 -2.87
N VAL A 50 17.11 -7.32 -4.13
CA VAL A 50 17.20 -6.09 -4.93
C VAL A 50 16.36 -6.16 -6.20
N SER A 51 15.48 -7.15 -6.34
CA SER A 51 14.64 -7.32 -7.52
C SER A 51 13.75 -6.09 -7.78
N GLN A 52 13.30 -5.42 -6.72
CA GLN A 52 12.48 -4.20 -6.76
C GLN A 52 13.26 -2.91 -6.44
N ALA A 53 14.58 -2.98 -6.25
CA ALA A 53 15.38 -1.79 -5.98
C ALA A 53 15.34 -0.80 -7.18
N PRO A 54 15.47 0.52 -6.96
CA PRO A 54 15.50 1.48 -8.06
C PRO A 54 16.72 1.24 -8.98
N VAL A 55 16.52 1.43 -10.30
CA VAL A 55 17.60 1.40 -11.30
C VAL A 55 18.34 2.72 -11.26
N ASP A 56 19.66 2.68 -11.33
CA ASP A 56 20.49 3.88 -11.40
C ASP A 56 20.25 4.64 -12.72
N PRO A 57 19.99 5.96 -12.71
CA PRO A 57 19.82 6.74 -13.93
C PRO A 57 21.02 6.65 -14.89
N GLY A 58 22.24 6.40 -14.37
CA GLY A 58 23.47 6.19 -15.14
C GLY A 58 23.68 4.75 -15.61
N SER A 59 22.76 3.81 -15.34
CA SER A 59 22.94 2.38 -15.62
C SER A 59 23.39 2.10 -17.06
N ALA A 60 22.76 2.75 -18.06
CA ALA A 60 23.12 2.54 -19.45
C ALA A 60 24.59 2.93 -19.76
N ALA A 61 25.09 4.00 -19.14
CA ALA A 61 26.47 4.46 -19.32
C ALA A 61 27.47 3.49 -18.70
N PHE A 62 27.19 2.97 -17.49
CA PHE A 62 28.05 1.98 -16.85
C PHE A 62 28.11 0.66 -17.63
N ILE A 63 26.97 0.16 -18.12
CA ILE A 63 26.93 -1.06 -18.94
C ILE A 63 27.71 -0.87 -20.24
N ALA A 64 27.59 0.30 -20.89
CA ALA A 64 28.36 0.66 -22.06
C ALA A 64 29.86 0.79 -21.75
N TRP A 65 30.24 1.29 -20.57
CA TRP A 65 31.64 1.36 -20.15
C TRP A 65 32.26 -0.03 -19.98
N ILE A 66 31.52 -1.03 -19.47
CA ILE A 66 32.01 -2.40 -19.30
C ILE A 66 32.26 -3.07 -20.66
N GLY A 67 31.31 -2.99 -21.60
CA GLY A 67 31.33 -3.85 -22.79
C GLY A 67 30.89 -3.22 -24.11
N GLY A 68 30.63 -1.91 -24.14
CA GLY A 68 30.04 -1.22 -25.29
C GLY A 68 28.62 -1.68 -25.62
N SER A 69 28.14 -1.34 -26.82
CA SER A 69 26.78 -1.68 -27.28
C SER A 69 26.53 -3.19 -27.40
N ASN A 70 27.57 -3.98 -27.64
CA ASN A 70 27.48 -5.44 -27.75
C ASN A 70 27.60 -6.16 -26.40
N GLY A 71 27.89 -5.43 -25.32
CA GLY A 71 28.12 -5.98 -23.97
C GLY A 71 29.35 -6.89 -23.85
N LYS A 72 29.82 -7.08 -22.62
CA LYS A 72 30.89 -8.04 -22.27
C LYS A 72 30.25 -9.35 -21.82
N ARG A 73 30.75 -10.50 -22.26
CA ARG A 73 30.27 -11.81 -21.77
C ARG A 73 30.54 -11.94 -20.28
N VAL A 74 29.60 -12.49 -19.54
CA VAL A 74 29.86 -12.94 -18.16
C VAL A 74 30.82 -14.13 -18.23
N HIS A 75 31.77 -14.20 -17.32
CA HIS A 75 32.75 -15.28 -17.25
C HIS A 75 32.67 -15.97 -15.88
N PRO A 76 32.51 -17.30 -15.82
CA PRO A 76 32.58 -18.03 -14.57
C PRO A 76 34.04 -18.27 -14.18
N ASP A 77 34.47 -17.66 -13.08
CA ASP A 77 35.83 -17.75 -12.55
C ASP A 77 35.88 -18.73 -11.35
N TRP A 78 35.57 -19.99 -11.63
CA TRP A 78 35.62 -21.09 -10.67
C TRP A 78 35.72 -22.45 -11.36
N GLY A 79 36.09 -23.50 -10.61
CA GLY A 79 36.23 -24.84 -11.16
C GLY A 79 37.12 -25.73 -10.30
N ALA A 80 37.89 -26.61 -10.93
CA ALA A 80 38.76 -27.59 -10.28
C ALA A 80 40.24 -27.30 -10.61
N SER A 81 40.96 -28.25 -11.20
CA SER A 81 42.29 -28.01 -11.76
C SER A 81 42.20 -27.16 -13.03
N ALA A 82 43.18 -26.26 -13.21
CA ALA A 82 43.33 -25.46 -14.41
C ALA A 82 43.97 -26.22 -15.59
N ASN A 83 44.41 -27.47 -15.38
CA ASN A 83 45.06 -28.32 -16.39
C ASN A 83 46.19 -27.62 -17.17
N ASP A 84 46.91 -26.70 -16.51
CA ASP A 84 48.06 -26.03 -17.10
C ASP A 84 49.25 -26.98 -17.17
N ALA A 85 49.76 -27.22 -18.38
CA ALA A 85 50.92 -28.08 -18.61
C ALA A 85 52.21 -27.53 -17.97
N GLY A 86 52.27 -26.21 -17.70
CA GLY A 86 53.38 -25.54 -17.02
C GLY A 86 53.25 -25.46 -15.49
N ASP A 87 52.03 -25.61 -14.95
CA ASP A 87 51.76 -25.70 -13.51
C ASP A 87 50.66 -26.75 -13.24
N PRO A 88 51.03 -28.02 -13.01
CA PRO A 88 50.06 -29.10 -12.76
C PRO A 88 49.28 -28.94 -11.45
N THR A 89 49.62 -27.96 -10.61
CA THR A 89 48.88 -27.67 -9.37
C THR A 89 47.94 -26.47 -9.50
N ALA A 90 47.94 -25.77 -10.64
CA ALA A 90 47.09 -24.62 -10.87
C ALA A 90 45.61 -25.00 -10.74
N THR A 91 44.85 -24.14 -10.09
CA THR A 91 43.42 -24.31 -9.75
C THR A 91 42.60 -23.13 -10.22
N TYR A 92 41.34 -23.36 -10.60
CA TYR A 92 40.34 -22.30 -10.83
C TYR A 92 39.47 -22.06 -9.60
N GLY A 93 39.11 -20.80 -9.36
CA GLY A 93 38.29 -20.38 -8.21
C GLY A 93 39.07 -20.28 -6.91
N MET A 94 38.38 -19.83 -5.87
CA MET A 94 38.99 -19.52 -4.57
C MET A 94 38.80 -20.67 -3.57
N PRO A 95 39.88 -21.16 -2.93
CA PRO A 95 39.75 -22.15 -1.88
C PRO A 95 39.36 -21.54 -0.54
N TYR A 96 38.58 -22.30 0.24
CA TYR A 96 38.29 -21.98 1.64
C TYR A 96 38.47 -23.22 2.52
N VAL A 97 38.71 -23.00 3.81
CA VAL A 97 38.92 -24.07 4.78
C VAL A 97 38.05 -23.86 6.01
N SER A 98 37.27 -24.88 6.38
CA SER A 98 36.47 -24.88 7.60
C SER A 98 37.22 -25.58 8.73
N VAL A 99 37.50 -24.84 9.80
CA VAL A 99 38.25 -25.28 10.98
C VAL A 99 37.35 -25.27 12.22
N PRO A 100 37.57 -26.17 13.20
CA PRO A 100 36.88 -26.08 14.49
C PRO A 100 37.33 -24.84 15.27
N GLY A 101 36.53 -24.36 16.21
CA GLY A 101 36.84 -23.20 17.03
C GLY A 101 38.04 -23.38 17.96
N SER A 102 38.45 -24.63 18.16
CA SER A 102 39.66 -25.02 18.88
C SER A 102 40.94 -24.94 18.05
N GLN A 103 40.88 -24.59 16.75
CA GLN A 103 42.06 -24.46 15.89
C GLN A 103 43.00 -23.38 16.46
N PRO A 104 44.29 -23.70 16.71
CA PRO A 104 45.23 -22.70 17.22
C PRO A 104 45.35 -21.47 16.33
N LEU A 105 45.36 -20.29 16.95
CA LEU A 105 45.58 -19.01 16.29
C LEU A 105 47.08 -18.78 16.09
N VAL A 106 47.45 -18.38 14.88
CA VAL A 106 48.82 -18.11 14.45
C VAL A 106 48.96 -16.63 14.11
N PRO A 107 49.93 -15.91 14.68
CA PRO A 107 50.21 -14.53 14.30
C PRO A 107 50.59 -14.41 12.81
N VAL A 108 50.10 -13.36 12.17
CA VAL A 108 50.45 -12.99 10.79
C VAL A 108 51.18 -11.65 10.83
N SER A 109 52.27 -11.53 10.07
CA SER A 109 52.99 -10.25 9.93
C SER A 109 52.55 -9.52 8.66
N TRP A 110 52.10 -8.28 8.83
CA TRP A 110 51.66 -7.42 7.73
C TRP A 110 52.86 -6.84 6.97
N VAL A 111 52.84 -6.93 5.65
CA VAL A 111 53.92 -6.43 4.77
C VAL A 111 53.49 -5.31 3.81
N ALA A 112 52.22 -4.88 3.88
CA ALA A 112 51.70 -3.72 3.16
C ALA A 112 50.62 -2.97 3.98
N TYR A 113 49.35 -3.37 3.89
CA TYR A 113 48.17 -2.70 4.45
C TYR A 113 47.93 -3.05 5.93
N GLY A 114 48.99 -3.02 6.75
CA GLY A 114 48.90 -3.42 8.16
C GLY A 114 48.03 -2.51 9.03
N ASP A 115 47.96 -1.22 8.68
CA ASP A 115 47.10 -0.22 9.31
C ASP A 115 45.62 -0.34 8.92
N GLU A 116 45.33 -1.14 7.90
CA GLU A 116 43.99 -1.50 7.45
C GLU A 116 43.72 -3.01 7.65
N SER A 117 44.42 -3.67 8.57
CA SER A 117 44.31 -5.12 8.84
C SER A 117 43.92 -5.43 10.28
N ASP A 118 43.20 -6.54 10.46
CA ASP A 118 42.83 -7.04 11.80
C ASP A 118 43.89 -8.01 12.32
N ASP A 119 44.48 -7.72 13.48
CA ASP A 119 45.44 -8.63 14.13
C ASP A 119 44.78 -9.93 14.65
N GLY A 120 43.45 -10.00 14.70
CA GLY A 120 42.68 -11.16 15.14
C GLY A 120 41.20 -10.79 15.38
N ALA A 121 40.38 -11.78 15.73
CA ALA A 121 38.97 -11.54 16.03
C ALA A 121 38.80 -10.77 17.35
N PRO A 122 37.87 -9.79 17.43
CA PRO A 122 37.56 -9.09 18.67
C PRO A 122 37.24 -10.06 19.82
N GLY A 123 37.86 -9.85 20.98
CA GLY A 123 37.68 -10.70 22.15
C GLY A 123 38.46 -12.03 22.14
N ARG A 124 39.29 -12.29 21.12
CA ARG A 124 40.19 -13.44 21.05
C ARG A 124 41.66 -13.00 21.08
N PRO A 125 42.60 -13.90 21.42
CA PRO A 125 44.02 -13.63 21.24
C PRO A 125 44.36 -13.26 19.78
N PRO A 126 45.38 -12.41 19.54
CA PRO A 126 45.83 -12.10 18.18
C PRO A 126 46.20 -13.36 17.39
N GLY A 127 45.82 -13.38 16.11
CA GLY A 127 46.16 -14.43 15.16
C GLY A 127 44.97 -14.97 14.35
N TYR A 128 45.32 -15.78 13.35
CA TYR A 128 44.42 -16.40 12.38
C TYR A 128 44.47 -17.92 12.56
N PRO A 129 43.36 -18.66 12.41
CA PRO A 129 43.30 -20.09 12.66
C PRO A 129 43.89 -20.91 11.49
N ILE A 130 45.13 -20.62 11.10
CA ILE A 130 45.80 -21.22 9.94
C ILE A 130 46.22 -22.67 10.27
N PRO A 131 45.70 -23.70 9.57
CA PRO A 131 46.14 -25.07 9.78
C PRO A 131 47.62 -25.25 9.42
N PRO A 132 48.43 -26.00 10.18
CA PRO A 132 49.82 -26.26 9.83
C PRO A 132 50.01 -26.86 8.42
N ALA A 133 49.03 -27.64 7.95
CA ALA A 133 49.02 -28.22 6.61
C ALA A 133 48.98 -27.16 5.49
N ALA A 134 48.42 -25.97 5.71
CA ALA A 134 48.38 -24.89 4.72
C ALA A 134 49.77 -24.43 4.29
N ARG A 135 50.79 -24.65 5.13
CA ARG A 135 52.19 -24.35 4.81
C ARG A 135 52.76 -25.29 3.75
N THR A 136 52.47 -26.59 3.85
CA THR A 136 53.18 -27.65 3.10
C THR A 136 52.31 -28.38 2.08
N THR A 137 51.00 -28.20 2.14
CA THR A 137 50.01 -28.88 1.28
C THR A 137 49.33 -27.87 0.37
N GLY A 138 49.20 -28.22 -0.91
CA GLY A 138 48.48 -27.40 -1.89
C GLY A 138 46.96 -27.38 -1.64
N GLY A 139 46.26 -26.45 -2.29
CA GLY A 139 44.80 -26.31 -2.22
C GLY A 139 44.24 -25.54 -1.03
N TYR A 140 45.11 -25.05 -0.13
CA TYR A 140 44.71 -24.14 0.97
C TYR A 140 44.74 -22.67 0.54
N VAL A 141 45.74 -22.31 -0.27
CA VAL A 141 45.95 -20.96 -0.78
C VAL A 141 45.53 -20.93 -2.24
N GLU A 142 44.91 -19.85 -2.66
CA GLU A 142 44.54 -19.62 -4.06
C GLU A 142 45.74 -19.80 -5.00
N GLY A 143 45.48 -20.36 -6.19
CA GLY A 143 46.50 -20.78 -7.15
C GLY A 143 47.02 -22.20 -6.91
N GLY A 144 46.58 -22.88 -5.83
CA GLY A 144 46.77 -24.31 -5.62
C GLY A 144 48.11 -24.70 -4.98
N GLN A 145 49.12 -23.84 -5.08
CA GLN A 145 50.45 -24.06 -4.49
C GLN A 145 50.43 -23.93 -2.94
N PRO A 146 51.26 -24.72 -2.21
CA PRO A 146 51.35 -24.62 -0.75
C PRO A 146 51.89 -23.26 -0.28
N GLY A 147 51.55 -22.88 0.96
CA GLY A 147 51.91 -21.59 1.54
C GLY A 147 53.40 -21.27 1.59
N GLN A 148 54.28 -22.27 1.64
CA GLN A 148 55.74 -22.11 1.64
C GLN A 148 56.36 -21.74 0.28
N LEU A 149 55.59 -21.79 -0.80
CA LEU A 149 55.99 -21.31 -2.11
C LEU A 149 55.36 -19.95 -2.36
N ASP A 150 56.09 -19.03 -3.00
CA ASP A 150 55.59 -17.71 -3.39
C ASP A 150 55.90 -17.47 -4.88
N PRO A 151 55.08 -18.01 -5.79
CA PRO A 151 55.22 -17.76 -7.22
C PRO A 151 54.71 -16.37 -7.63
N GLY A 152 54.25 -15.54 -6.68
CA GLY A 152 53.48 -14.31 -6.95
C GLY A 152 51.96 -14.57 -7.00
N GLY A 153 51.20 -13.58 -7.50
CA GLY A 153 49.73 -13.60 -7.55
C GLY A 153 49.05 -13.20 -6.24
N ASP A 154 47.72 -13.27 -6.23
CA ASP A 154 46.89 -12.76 -5.13
C ASP A 154 46.93 -13.64 -3.89
N ARG A 155 46.99 -14.97 -4.07
CA ARG A 155 47.24 -15.96 -2.99
C ARG A 155 46.33 -15.75 -1.77
N HIS A 156 45.03 -15.66 -2.01
CA HIS A 156 44.05 -15.57 -0.93
C HIS A 156 44.04 -16.83 -0.06
N LEU A 157 43.94 -16.64 1.27
CA LEU A 157 43.71 -17.72 2.24
C LEU A 157 42.43 -17.42 3.04
N ILE A 158 41.38 -18.21 2.80
CA ILE A 158 40.04 -18.04 3.37
C ILE A 158 39.79 -19.13 4.41
N LEU A 159 39.53 -18.74 5.66
CA LEU A 159 39.39 -19.64 6.80
C LEU A 159 38.08 -19.37 7.52
N VAL A 160 37.31 -20.42 7.80
CA VAL A 160 36.02 -20.36 8.49
C VAL A 160 36.14 -21.09 9.81
N ASP A 161 36.06 -20.36 10.92
CA ASP A 161 35.84 -20.95 12.23
C ASP A 161 34.35 -21.27 12.37
N ARG A 162 34.00 -22.54 12.14
CA ARG A 162 32.59 -22.98 12.07
C ARG A 162 31.88 -22.97 13.42
N ASP A 163 32.62 -23.11 14.52
CA ASP A 163 32.02 -23.21 15.86
C ASP A 163 31.73 -21.81 16.42
N ASN A 164 32.60 -20.83 16.11
CA ASN A 164 32.43 -19.44 16.54
C ASN A 164 31.75 -18.55 15.47
N ARG A 165 31.45 -19.10 14.28
CA ARG A 165 30.91 -18.36 13.12
C ARG A 165 31.74 -17.12 12.74
N LEU A 166 33.05 -17.27 12.71
CA LEU A 166 33.99 -16.22 12.29
C LEU A 166 34.62 -16.57 10.94
N LEU A 167 34.74 -15.57 10.07
CA LEU A 167 35.42 -15.67 8.78
C LEU A 167 36.70 -14.86 8.84
N TYR A 168 37.83 -15.47 8.44
CA TYR A 168 39.14 -14.85 8.37
C TYR A 168 39.67 -14.94 6.95
N GLU A 169 40.10 -13.82 6.39
CA GLU A 169 40.57 -13.75 5.00
C GLU A 169 41.89 -12.98 4.94
N LEU A 170 42.86 -13.53 4.20
CA LEU A 170 44.19 -12.95 4.02
C LEU A 170 44.49 -12.77 2.53
N TYR A 171 45.08 -11.64 2.16
CA TYR A 171 45.59 -11.37 0.81
C TYR A 171 47.13 -11.47 0.78
N ARG A 172 47.65 -12.07 -0.29
CA ARG A 172 49.06 -12.43 -0.49
C ARG A 172 49.68 -13.23 0.66
N ALA A 173 48.94 -14.24 1.12
CA ALA A 173 49.38 -15.11 2.21
C ALA A 173 50.55 -16.01 1.78
N ARG A 174 51.63 -15.97 2.56
CA ARG A 174 52.81 -16.83 2.35
C ARG A 174 53.56 -17.11 3.65
N TRP A 175 54.23 -18.26 3.69
CA TRP A 175 55.12 -18.62 4.78
C TRP A 175 56.55 -18.15 4.48
N ASN A 176 57.08 -17.28 5.33
CA ASN A 176 58.48 -16.85 5.25
C ASN A 176 59.37 -17.84 6.00
N GLY A 177 60.06 -18.71 5.27
CA GLY A 177 60.95 -19.72 5.82
C GLY A 177 62.17 -19.17 6.58
N SER A 178 62.70 -18.00 6.20
CA SER A 178 63.88 -17.42 6.86
C SER A 178 63.54 -16.81 8.23
N SER A 179 62.33 -16.28 8.36
CA SER A 179 61.83 -15.67 9.60
C SER A 179 60.88 -16.55 10.40
N ASN A 180 60.60 -17.77 9.90
CA ASN A 180 59.72 -18.76 10.53
C ASN A 180 58.34 -18.19 10.95
N ARG A 181 57.68 -17.45 10.05
CA ARG A 181 56.38 -16.81 10.29
C ARG A 181 55.50 -16.74 9.03
N TRP A 182 54.20 -16.54 9.22
CA TRP A 182 53.29 -16.15 8.14
C TRP A 182 53.38 -14.64 7.86
N GLU A 183 53.33 -14.29 6.57
CA GLU A 183 53.21 -12.93 6.07
C GLU A 183 51.97 -12.81 5.18
N ALA A 184 51.34 -11.64 5.20
CA ALA A 184 50.25 -11.26 4.31
C ALA A 184 50.28 -9.74 4.06
N GLU A 185 49.77 -9.30 2.92
CA GLU A 185 49.68 -7.86 2.62
C GLU A 185 48.50 -7.20 3.31
N SER A 186 47.39 -7.90 3.48
CA SER A 186 46.26 -7.48 4.30
C SER A 186 45.55 -8.68 4.94
N GLY A 187 44.75 -8.42 5.98
CA GLY A 187 43.90 -9.40 6.63
C GLY A 187 42.64 -8.81 7.26
N ALA A 188 41.52 -9.52 7.12
CA ALA A 188 40.24 -9.09 7.69
C ALA A 188 39.52 -10.24 8.39
N VAL A 189 38.80 -9.88 9.46
CA VAL A 189 37.95 -10.80 10.23
C VAL A 189 36.52 -10.30 10.22
N PHE A 190 35.58 -11.20 9.90
CA PHE A 190 34.16 -10.92 9.86
C PHE A 190 33.40 -11.83 10.84
N ASP A 191 32.58 -11.21 11.68
CA ASP A 191 31.57 -11.92 12.48
C ASP A 191 30.36 -12.21 11.58
N MET A 192 30.19 -13.49 11.22
CA MET A 192 29.12 -13.91 10.31
C MET A 192 27.73 -13.87 10.97
N THR A 193 27.61 -13.46 12.22
CA THR A 193 26.32 -13.27 12.91
C THR A 193 25.82 -11.83 12.88
N ARG A 194 26.60 -10.89 12.30
CA ARG A 194 26.28 -9.45 12.31
C ARG A 194 26.52 -8.79 10.96
N ASN A 195 25.97 -7.59 10.78
CA ASN A 195 26.19 -6.75 9.60
C ASN A 195 27.34 -5.75 9.80
N GLY A 196 28.46 -6.24 10.33
CA GLY A 196 29.66 -5.43 10.58
C GLY A 196 30.42 -5.14 9.30
N ARG A 197 30.37 -3.90 8.80
CA ARG A 197 31.21 -3.44 7.68
C ARG A 197 32.61 -3.15 8.19
N ARG A 198 33.63 -3.31 7.34
CA ARG A 198 34.97 -2.77 7.59
C ARG A 198 34.88 -1.26 7.88
N PRO A 199 35.78 -0.69 8.71
CA PRO A 199 35.85 0.75 8.89
C PRO A 199 35.94 1.49 7.56
N GLU A 200 35.36 2.68 7.48
CA GLU A 200 35.39 3.47 6.24
C GLU A 200 36.84 3.78 5.85
N GLY A 201 37.19 3.52 4.60
CA GLY A 201 38.55 3.65 4.08
C GLY A 201 39.45 2.43 4.30
N TRP A 202 38.99 1.37 4.98
CA TRP A 202 39.80 0.16 5.19
C TRP A 202 39.51 -0.89 4.12
N THR A 203 40.58 -1.41 3.52
CA THR A 203 40.54 -2.59 2.66
C THR A 203 40.29 -3.88 3.45
N SER A 204 40.26 -5.00 2.74
CA SER A 204 40.23 -6.36 3.29
C SER A 204 41.14 -7.27 2.46
N ALA A 205 40.90 -8.57 2.49
CA ALA A 205 41.46 -9.47 1.48
C ALA A 205 40.85 -9.20 0.10
N ASP A 206 39.63 -8.64 0.04
CA ASP A 206 39.00 -8.09 -1.15
C ASP A 206 39.21 -6.57 -1.26
N ALA A 207 39.46 -6.05 -2.46
CA ALA A 207 39.83 -4.65 -2.65
C ALA A 207 38.72 -3.64 -2.29
N ALA A 208 37.45 -4.05 -2.32
CA ALA A 208 36.31 -3.22 -1.90
C ALA A 208 36.15 -3.14 -0.37
N GLY A 209 36.95 -3.88 0.41
CA GLY A 209 36.77 -4.03 1.85
C GLY A 209 35.58 -4.94 2.21
N LEU A 210 35.21 -5.86 1.33
CA LEU A 210 34.13 -6.81 1.53
C LEU A 210 34.66 -8.20 1.90
N ALA A 211 33.84 -9.01 2.57
CA ALA A 211 34.15 -10.43 2.74
C ALA A 211 34.05 -11.16 1.39
N ILE A 212 35.03 -12.01 1.05
CA ILE A 212 35.10 -12.76 -0.20
C ILE A 212 34.13 -13.93 -0.18
N LEU A 213 34.22 -14.81 0.82
CA LEU A 213 33.47 -16.07 0.90
C LEU A 213 31.96 -15.95 0.68
N PRO A 214 31.22 -15.00 1.30
CA PRO A 214 29.78 -14.88 1.09
C PRO A 214 29.40 -14.47 -0.34
N GLY A 215 30.33 -13.97 -1.14
CA GLY A 215 30.09 -13.64 -2.55
C GLY A 215 30.41 -14.78 -3.51
N LEU A 216 30.99 -15.90 -3.06
CA LEU A 216 31.42 -16.99 -3.94
C LEU A 216 30.26 -17.91 -4.34
N VAL A 217 30.19 -18.26 -5.62
CA VAL A 217 29.36 -19.39 -6.09
C VAL A 217 29.90 -20.69 -5.49
N ARG A 218 29.06 -21.44 -4.77
CA ARG A 218 29.43 -22.69 -4.09
C ARG A 218 28.71 -23.90 -4.68
N TYR A 219 29.43 -25.02 -4.78
CA TYR A 219 28.91 -26.26 -5.37
C TYR A 219 27.64 -26.73 -4.67
N ASP A 220 27.67 -26.78 -3.33
CA ASP A 220 26.57 -27.33 -2.53
C ASP A 220 25.28 -26.50 -2.60
N GLU A 221 25.36 -25.19 -2.88
CA GLU A 221 24.17 -24.34 -3.06
C GLU A 221 23.63 -24.42 -4.48
N MET A 222 24.49 -24.50 -5.48
CA MET A 222 24.08 -24.61 -6.88
C MET A 222 23.41 -25.96 -7.18
N PHE A 223 23.90 -27.05 -6.58
CA PHE A 223 23.37 -28.40 -6.75
C PHE A 223 22.46 -28.88 -5.60
N GLY A 224 22.33 -28.13 -4.51
CA GLY A 224 21.44 -28.43 -3.39
C GLY A 224 19.95 -28.31 -3.72
N THR A 225 19.07 -28.44 -2.73
CA THR A 225 17.61 -28.27 -2.92
C THR A 225 17.14 -26.83 -2.71
N GLU A 226 17.89 -26.06 -1.93
CA GLU A 226 17.59 -24.66 -1.59
C GLU A 226 18.10 -23.68 -2.65
N PRO A 227 17.48 -22.48 -2.77
CA PRO A 227 18.02 -21.42 -3.62
C PRO A 227 19.33 -20.86 -3.06
N ILE A 228 20.16 -20.28 -3.93
CA ILE A 228 21.30 -19.43 -3.52
C ILE A 228 20.71 -18.11 -2.99
N ARG A 229 20.96 -17.79 -1.71
CA ARG A 229 20.33 -16.67 -0.98
C ARG A 229 21.24 -15.45 -0.80
N HIS A 230 22.18 -15.24 -1.71
CA HIS A 230 23.15 -14.15 -1.63
C HIS A 230 23.56 -13.63 -3.02
N ALA A 231 24.07 -12.41 -3.04
CA ALA A 231 24.66 -11.77 -4.19
C ALA A 231 26.01 -12.41 -4.51
N LEU A 232 26.46 -12.27 -5.76
CA LEU A 232 27.70 -12.87 -6.22
C LEU A 232 28.80 -11.82 -6.37
N ARG A 233 30.01 -12.18 -6.01
CA ARG A 233 31.21 -11.38 -6.22
C ARG A 233 31.50 -11.26 -7.72
N MET A 234 31.81 -10.05 -8.19
CA MET A 234 32.33 -9.85 -9.54
C MET A 234 33.48 -8.84 -9.60
N THR A 235 34.26 -8.91 -10.68
CA THR A 235 35.31 -7.94 -10.99
C THR A 235 35.05 -7.15 -12.27
N VAL A 236 35.68 -5.98 -12.36
CA VAL A 236 35.70 -5.10 -13.54
C VAL A 236 37.12 -4.62 -13.82
N ARG A 237 37.44 -4.20 -15.05
CA ARG A 237 38.84 -3.82 -15.39
C ARG A 237 39.40 -2.62 -14.62
N ALA A 238 38.53 -1.76 -14.13
CA ALA A 238 38.88 -0.60 -13.32
C ALA A 238 37.63 -0.09 -12.61
N THR A 239 37.83 0.65 -11.52
CA THR A 239 36.75 1.27 -10.73
C THR A 239 37.01 2.76 -10.50
N ASN A 240 36.00 3.47 -9.99
CA ASN A 240 36.07 4.88 -9.64
C ASN A 240 35.44 5.18 -8.28
N GLY A 241 36.26 5.21 -7.23
CA GLY A 241 35.77 5.37 -5.85
C GLY A 241 35.02 4.14 -5.35
N TYR A 242 34.19 4.32 -4.33
CA TYR A 242 33.36 3.27 -3.74
C TYR A 242 32.02 3.82 -3.27
N VAL A 243 31.03 2.93 -3.16
CA VAL A 243 29.72 3.19 -2.57
C VAL A 243 29.35 2.04 -1.65
N TRP A 244 28.37 2.25 -0.77
CA TRP A 244 27.86 1.18 0.08
C TRP A 244 27.46 -0.05 -0.78
N PRO A 245 27.80 -1.29 -0.39
CA PRO A 245 28.38 -1.69 0.91
C PRO A 245 29.91 -1.71 0.98
N ALA A 246 30.64 -1.32 -0.06
CA ALA A 246 32.11 -1.25 0.00
C ALA A 246 32.58 -0.19 1.01
N SER A 247 33.78 -0.36 1.54
CA SER A 247 34.46 0.58 2.43
C SER A 247 35.74 1.15 1.84
N HIS A 248 36.22 0.60 0.71
CA HIS A 248 37.52 0.95 0.16
C HIS A 248 37.49 1.06 -1.37
N ARG A 249 38.41 1.89 -1.91
CA ARG A 249 38.55 2.14 -3.36
C ARG A 249 39.79 1.43 -3.88
N ALA A 250 39.75 0.92 -5.11
CA ALA A 250 40.96 0.47 -5.81
C ALA A 250 41.21 1.19 -7.14
N GLY A 251 40.50 2.29 -7.42
CA GLY A 251 40.65 3.03 -8.68
C GLY A 251 39.99 4.41 -8.69
N SER A 252 40.32 5.17 -9.72
CA SER A 252 39.82 6.53 -10.00
C SER A 252 39.52 6.75 -11.49
N THR A 253 39.22 5.68 -12.24
CA THR A 253 39.00 5.76 -13.70
C THR A 253 37.63 6.34 -14.00
N ALA A 254 37.57 7.59 -14.48
CA ALA A 254 36.32 8.26 -14.80
C ALA A 254 35.38 7.42 -15.70
N GLY A 255 34.10 7.37 -15.34
CA GLY A 255 33.08 6.58 -16.03
C GLY A 255 33.02 5.11 -15.64
N ALA A 256 34.00 4.58 -14.91
CA ALA A 256 33.94 3.24 -14.35
C ALA A 256 32.95 3.16 -13.18
N LEU A 257 32.47 1.95 -12.89
CA LEU A 257 31.67 1.69 -11.69
C LEU A 257 32.52 1.91 -10.41
N PRO A 258 31.92 2.38 -9.31
CA PRO A 258 32.59 2.35 -8.01
C PRO A 258 32.65 0.92 -7.46
N MET A 259 33.61 0.67 -6.54
CA MET A 259 33.55 -0.51 -5.68
C MET A 259 32.23 -0.53 -4.90
N GLY A 260 31.67 -1.72 -4.68
CA GLY A 260 30.38 -1.90 -4.03
C GLY A 260 29.17 -1.67 -4.93
N ALA A 261 29.34 -1.19 -6.17
CA ALA A 261 28.24 -1.07 -7.11
C ALA A 261 27.57 -2.43 -7.35
N ARG A 262 26.23 -2.42 -7.46
CA ARG A 262 25.46 -3.64 -7.64
C ARG A 262 24.81 -3.69 -9.03
N LEU A 263 25.02 -4.79 -9.74
CA LEU A 263 24.35 -5.12 -10.99
C LEU A 263 23.33 -6.22 -10.73
N ARG A 264 22.11 -6.12 -11.26
CA ARG A 264 21.15 -7.24 -11.23
C ARG A 264 20.80 -7.71 -12.62
N LEU A 265 20.58 -9.02 -12.76
CA LEU A 265 20.07 -9.59 -14.00
C LEU A 265 18.65 -9.07 -14.21
N LYS A 266 18.34 -8.55 -15.40
CA LYS A 266 17.03 -7.98 -15.69
C LYS A 266 15.93 -9.02 -15.53
N ALA A 267 14.80 -8.60 -14.97
CA ALA A 267 13.62 -9.46 -14.79
C ALA A 267 13.17 -10.11 -16.12
N SER A 268 13.31 -9.38 -17.24
CA SER A 268 12.93 -9.80 -18.60
C SER A 268 13.81 -10.89 -19.21
N VAL A 269 14.96 -11.24 -18.61
CA VAL A 269 15.80 -12.34 -19.11
C VAL A 269 15.12 -13.67 -18.80
N ASP A 270 14.70 -14.42 -19.83
CA ASP A 270 14.15 -15.76 -19.64
C ASP A 270 15.25 -16.75 -19.26
N ILE A 271 15.04 -17.48 -18.17
CA ILE A 271 15.97 -18.48 -17.65
C ILE A 271 15.40 -19.91 -17.70
N SER A 272 14.14 -20.08 -18.12
CA SER A 272 13.42 -21.36 -18.04
C SER A 272 14.03 -22.49 -18.88
N SER A 273 14.80 -22.13 -19.92
CA SER A 273 15.45 -23.09 -20.82
C SER A 273 16.78 -23.65 -20.30
N TYR A 274 17.34 -23.11 -19.22
CA TYR A 274 18.59 -23.60 -18.65
C TYR A 274 18.36 -24.79 -17.72
N SER A 275 19.44 -25.54 -17.44
CA SER A 275 19.42 -26.63 -16.46
C SER A 275 19.05 -26.13 -15.06
N PRO A 276 18.43 -26.95 -14.19
CA PRO A 276 17.95 -26.51 -12.88
C PRO A 276 19.01 -25.84 -12.00
N HIS A 277 20.26 -26.33 -12.02
CA HIS A 277 21.37 -25.73 -11.28
C HIS A 277 21.78 -24.35 -11.84
N VAL A 278 21.75 -24.16 -13.16
CA VAL A 278 21.98 -22.86 -13.78
C VAL A 278 20.82 -21.90 -13.51
N GLN A 279 19.57 -22.38 -13.48
CA GLN A 279 18.43 -21.55 -13.11
C GLN A 279 18.58 -20.96 -11.71
N ARG A 280 19.06 -21.74 -10.74
CA ARG A 280 19.34 -21.23 -9.38
C ARG A 280 20.38 -20.11 -9.40
N LEU A 281 21.47 -20.29 -10.15
CA LEU A 281 22.50 -19.27 -10.32
C LEU A 281 21.93 -17.97 -10.90
N PHE A 282 21.18 -18.05 -12.00
CA PHE A 282 20.61 -16.87 -12.64
C PHE A 282 19.46 -16.24 -11.82
N GLN A 283 18.69 -17.05 -11.10
CA GLN A 283 17.68 -16.53 -10.18
C GLN A 283 18.33 -15.74 -9.03
N ALA A 284 19.48 -16.19 -8.51
CA ALA A 284 20.25 -15.42 -7.54
C ALA A 284 20.77 -14.10 -8.12
N MET A 285 21.22 -14.09 -9.38
CA MET A 285 21.60 -12.86 -10.07
C MET A 285 20.42 -11.89 -10.31
N LYS A 286 19.18 -12.39 -10.44
CA LYS A 286 17.97 -11.54 -10.49
C LYS A 286 17.61 -10.98 -9.11
N THR A 287 17.66 -11.83 -8.09
CA THR A 287 17.15 -11.54 -6.75
C THR A 287 18.16 -10.71 -5.94
N TYR A 288 19.42 -11.13 -5.90
CA TYR A 288 20.46 -10.51 -5.06
C TYR A 288 21.50 -9.73 -5.87
N GLY A 289 21.71 -10.10 -7.14
CA GLY A 289 22.61 -9.40 -8.05
C GLY A 289 24.09 -9.79 -7.91
N LEU A 290 24.94 -8.97 -8.51
CA LEU A 290 26.39 -9.04 -8.52
C LEU A 290 26.95 -7.79 -7.83
N ILE A 291 27.96 -7.92 -6.98
CA ILE A 291 28.64 -6.79 -6.34
C ILE A 291 30.04 -6.65 -6.92
N VAL A 292 30.37 -5.44 -7.38
CA VAL A 292 31.73 -5.08 -7.81
C VAL A 292 32.63 -5.05 -6.59
N ALA A 293 33.49 -6.06 -6.48
CA ALA A 293 34.34 -6.28 -5.31
C ALA A 293 35.81 -5.92 -5.61
N ASP A 294 36.26 -6.16 -6.86
CA ASP A 294 37.67 -5.98 -7.20
C ASP A 294 37.90 -5.48 -8.63
N ASN A 295 39.11 -4.98 -8.86
CA ASN A 295 39.65 -4.72 -10.18
C ASN A 295 40.25 -6.01 -10.75
N GLY A 296 39.77 -6.44 -11.91
CA GLY A 296 40.20 -7.67 -12.57
C GLY A 296 39.80 -7.66 -14.03
N SER A 297 39.04 -8.65 -14.47
CA SER A 297 38.49 -8.68 -15.83
C SER A 297 37.00 -8.44 -15.80
N ASP A 298 36.50 -7.67 -16.77
CA ASP A 298 35.09 -7.32 -16.84
C ASP A 298 34.17 -8.54 -16.83
N MET A 299 33.22 -8.53 -15.89
CA MET A 299 32.16 -9.53 -15.72
C MET A 299 32.65 -10.92 -15.31
N PHE A 300 33.81 -11.01 -14.65
CA PHE A 300 34.25 -12.26 -14.01
C PHE A 300 33.51 -12.41 -12.70
N VAL A 301 32.66 -13.44 -12.60
CA VAL A 301 31.93 -13.81 -11.38
C VAL A 301 32.71 -14.93 -10.71
N THR A 302 33.04 -14.78 -9.44
CA THR A 302 33.97 -15.70 -8.75
C THR A 302 33.21 -16.77 -7.97
N GLY A 303 33.78 -17.98 -7.92
CA GLY A 303 33.25 -19.09 -7.13
C GLY A 303 34.34 -19.90 -6.46
N THR A 304 33.94 -20.97 -5.77
CA THR A 304 34.88 -21.82 -5.06
C THR A 304 35.66 -22.71 -6.01
N ASN A 305 36.92 -22.94 -5.68
CA ASN A 305 37.60 -24.11 -6.20
C ASN A 305 36.87 -25.36 -5.66
N ASP A 306 36.59 -26.38 -6.46
CA ASP A 306 36.00 -27.66 -6.00
C ASP A 306 36.14 -28.70 -7.12
N PRO A 307 36.76 -29.87 -6.89
CA PRO A 307 36.85 -30.93 -7.90
C PRO A 307 35.47 -31.42 -8.41
N ARG A 308 34.40 -31.25 -7.63
CA ARG A 308 33.04 -31.65 -7.99
C ARG A 308 32.46 -30.81 -9.14
N TRP A 309 33.05 -29.66 -9.46
CA TRP A 309 32.62 -28.84 -10.61
C TRP A 309 32.90 -29.49 -11.96
N THR A 310 33.98 -30.29 -12.08
CA THR A 310 34.52 -30.76 -13.37
C THR A 310 33.48 -31.35 -14.34
N PRO A 311 32.54 -32.22 -13.91
CA PRO A 311 31.56 -32.80 -14.84
C PRO A 311 30.54 -31.80 -15.41
N TYR A 312 30.42 -30.61 -14.82
CA TYR A 312 29.37 -29.63 -15.12
C TYR A 312 29.90 -28.33 -15.74
N MET A 313 31.22 -28.13 -15.78
CA MET A 313 31.80 -26.86 -16.23
C MET A 313 31.48 -26.53 -17.68
N ASP A 314 31.34 -27.52 -18.57
CA ASP A 314 30.96 -27.25 -19.97
C ASP A 314 29.55 -26.62 -20.07
N ASP A 315 28.58 -27.16 -19.33
CA ASP A 315 27.21 -26.62 -19.25
C ASP A 315 27.19 -25.22 -18.63
N ILE A 316 27.88 -25.06 -17.49
CA ILE A 316 27.97 -23.79 -16.75
C ILE A 316 28.63 -22.70 -17.62
N VAL A 317 29.79 -22.99 -18.23
CA VAL A 317 30.51 -22.05 -19.08
C VAL A 317 29.66 -21.64 -20.27
N SER A 318 29.02 -22.61 -20.94
CA SER A 318 28.11 -22.33 -22.05
C SER A 318 26.98 -21.39 -21.64
N ALA A 319 26.30 -21.70 -20.54
CA ALA A 319 25.17 -20.91 -20.05
C ALA A 319 25.60 -19.50 -19.59
N VAL A 320 26.65 -19.40 -18.78
CA VAL A 320 27.14 -18.10 -18.27
C VAL A 320 27.65 -17.23 -19.42
N HIS A 321 28.33 -17.81 -20.43
CA HIS A 321 28.77 -17.07 -21.62
C HIS A 321 27.63 -16.59 -22.53
N ALA A 322 26.42 -17.14 -22.40
CA ALA A 322 25.22 -16.64 -23.08
C ALA A 322 24.77 -15.29 -22.48
N MET A 323 25.08 -15.04 -21.21
CA MET A 323 24.81 -13.76 -20.56
C MET A 323 25.86 -12.72 -20.92
N ARG A 324 25.42 -11.46 -21.03
CA ARG A 324 26.27 -10.30 -21.30
C ARG A 324 25.99 -9.21 -20.29
N SER A 325 26.89 -8.25 -20.13
CA SER A 325 26.67 -7.06 -19.29
C SER A 325 25.36 -6.32 -19.65
N THR A 326 24.94 -6.36 -20.91
CA THR A 326 23.66 -5.80 -21.38
C THR A 326 22.41 -6.53 -20.86
N SER A 327 22.55 -7.77 -20.39
CA SER A 327 21.50 -8.50 -19.67
C SER A 327 21.26 -7.97 -18.26
N PHE A 328 22.16 -7.12 -17.75
CA PHE A 328 22.10 -6.54 -16.41
C PHE A 328 21.71 -5.06 -16.46
N GLU A 329 21.28 -4.57 -15.30
CA GLU A 329 21.10 -3.16 -14.99
C GLU A 329 21.77 -2.85 -13.65
N VAL A 330 22.17 -1.60 -13.46
CA VAL A 330 22.85 -1.13 -12.23
C VAL A 330 21.78 -0.65 -11.27
N VAL A 331 21.76 -1.19 -10.06
CA VAL A 331 20.93 -0.68 -8.96
C VAL A 331 21.47 0.70 -8.55
N THR A 332 20.61 1.63 -8.15
CA THR A 332 21.01 2.97 -7.67
C THR A 332 22.24 2.90 -6.77
N LEU A 333 23.29 3.63 -7.12
CA LEU A 333 24.58 3.54 -6.43
C LEU A 333 24.43 3.85 -4.93
N GLY A 334 24.94 2.94 -4.09
CA GLY A 334 24.88 3.08 -2.63
C GLY A 334 23.50 2.88 -2.00
N TRP A 335 22.52 2.35 -2.75
CA TRP A 335 21.20 2.02 -2.23
C TRP A 335 21.26 1.09 -1.02
N ARG A 336 20.37 1.33 -0.04
CA ARG A 336 20.24 0.55 1.20
C ARG A 336 18.79 0.08 1.35
N PRO A 337 18.55 -1.14 1.85
CA PRO A 337 17.21 -1.55 2.26
C PRO A 337 16.73 -0.68 3.44
N ALA A 338 15.42 -0.46 3.55
CA ALA A 338 14.83 0.14 4.74
C ALA A 338 15.06 -0.78 5.95
N ALA A 339 15.26 -0.20 7.14
CA ALA A 339 15.37 -0.99 8.37
C ALA A 339 14.07 -1.78 8.60
N ALA A 340 14.19 -3.02 9.09
CA ALA A 340 13.03 -3.79 9.51
C ALA A 340 12.28 -3.01 10.62
N PRO A 341 10.93 -2.99 10.60
CA PRO A 341 10.15 -2.40 11.68
C PRO A 341 10.52 -3.03 13.03
N ALA A 342 10.38 -2.26 14.12
CA ALA A 342 10.48 -2.82 15.46
C ALA A 342 9.38 -3.86 15.69
N ASP A 343 9.72 -4.93 16.40
CA ASP A 343 8.86 -6.04 16.80
C ASP A 343 9.39 -6.51 18.17
N ALA A 344 8.79 -5.99 19.23
CA ALA A 344 9.32 -6.02 20.59
C ALA A 344 9.14 -7.39 21.27
N ASP A 345 8.15 -8.17 20.86
CA ASP A 345 7.88 -9.51 21.39
C ASP A 345 8.20 -10.66 20.42
N ALA A 346 8.65 -10.31 19.21
CA ALA A 346 9.16 -11.19 18.16
C ALA A 346 8.13 -12.18 17.63
N ASP A 347 6.87 -11.76 17.51
CA ASP A 347 5.78 -12.57 16.95
C ASP A 347 5.55 -12.35 15.44
N GLY A 348 6.24 -11.38 14.84
CA GLY A 348 6.17 -11.05 13.42
C GLY A 348 5.21 -9.91 13.08
N LEU A 349 4.50 -9.36 14.07
CA LEU A 349 3.75 -8.12 13.96
C LEU A 349 4.66 -6.92 14.28
N PRO A 350 4.64 -5.86 13.45
CA PRO A 350 5.35 -4.63 13.77
C PRO A 350 4.69 -3.87 14.92
N ASP A 351 5.50 -3.42 15.87
CA ASP A 351 5.14 -2.57 17.00
C ASP A 351 4.22 -1.39 16.63
N ASP A 352 4.54 -0.71 15.51
CA ASP A 352 3.76 0.45 15.04
C ASP A 352 2.39 0.02 14.52
N TRP A 353 2.30 -1.13 13.84
CA TRP A 353 1.04 -1.68 13.34
C TRP A 353 0.14 -2.08 14.50
N GLU A 354 0.70 -2.76 15.51
CA GLU A 354 -0.05 -3.14 16.71
C GLU A 354 -0.61 -1.90 17.44
N ARG A 355 0.20 -0.86 17.63
CA ARG A 355 -0.24 0.41 18.23
C ARG A 355 -1.29 1.13 17.40
N ASP A 356 -1.18 1.09 16.07
CA ASP A 356 -2.13 1.70 15.15
C ASP A 356 -3.53 1.08 15.25
N TYR A 357 -3.61 -0.18 15.70
CA TYR A 357 -4.88 -0.91 15.91
C TYR A 357 -5.22 -1.18 17.37
N GLY A 358 -4.41 -0.72 18.32
CA GLY A 358 -4.68 -0.85 19.76
C GLY A 358 -4.42 -2.25 20.33
N LEU A 359 -3.55 -3.02 19.67
CA LEU A 359 -2.93 -4.23 20.22
C LEU A 359 -1.74 -3.85 21.12
N ASP A 360 -1.29 -4.78 21.97
CA ASP A 360 -0.15 -4.60 22.87
C ASP A 360 1.15 -5.18 22.28
N PRO A 361 2.12 -4.34 21.84
CA PRO A 361 3.40 -4.78 21.25
C PRO A 361 4.31 -5.60 22.16
N GLY A 362 3.98 -5.71 23.45
CA GLY A 362 4.71 -6.55 24.39
C GLY A 362 4.14 -7.95 24.55
N SER A 363 3.08 -8.30 23.81
CA SER A 363 2.25 -9.48 24.08
C SER A 363 1.88 -10.32 22.84
N ARG A 364 2.77 -11.26 22.50
CA ARG A 364 2.55 -12.32 21.49
C ARG A 364 1.43 -13.35 21.74
N ASN A 365 0.57 -13.15 22.73
CA ASN A 365 -0.44 -14.15 23.15
C ASN A 365 -1.85 -13.57 23.17
N GLY A 366 -2.84 -14.44 22.95
CA GLY A 366 -4.26 -14.07 22.96
C GLY A 366 -4.59 -13.11 21.81
N ASP A 367 -5.54 -12.21 22.05
CA ASP A 367 -6.01 -11.23 21.05
C ASP A 367 -4.89 -10.32 20.51
N ASN A 368 -3.78 -10.16 21.23
CA ASN A 368 -2.66 -9.31 20.81
C ASN A 368 -1.66 -10.02 19.88
N GLY A 369 -1.55 -11.35 19.97
CA GLY A 369 -0.53 -12.08 19.23
C GLY A 369 -0.87 -12.26 17.75
N ALA A 370 0.12 -12.60 16.94
CA ALA A 370 -0.02 -12.91 15.52
C ALA A 370 -1.18 -13.89 15.16
N ASP A 371 -1.46 -14.88 16.01
CA ASP A 371 -2.52 -15.88 15.83
C ASP A 371 -3.88 -15.47 16.46
N GLY A 372 -3.99 -14.26 17.02
CA GLY A 372 -5.21 -13.74 17.64
C GLY A 372 -6.23 -13.27 16.59
N ASP A 373 -7.52 -13.39 16.90
CA ASP A 373 -8.66 -12.93 16.07
C ASP A 373 -9.64 -12.16 16.98
N PRO A 374 -9.34 -10.88 17.29
CA PRO A 374 -10.09 -10.11 18.28
C PRO A 374 -11.52 -9.75 17.87
N ASP A 375 -11.78 -9.58 16.57
CA ASP A 375 -13.10 -9.23 16.05
C ASP A 375 -13.93 -10.43 15.59
N GLY A 376 -13.31 -11.61 15.50
CA GLY A 376 -13.97 -12.88 15.26
C GLY A 376 -14.42 -13.05 13.82
N ASP A 377 -13.77 -12.37 12.86
CA ASP A 377 -14.08 -12.49 11.44
C ASP A 377 -13.46 -13.75 10.79
N GLY A 378 -12.60 -14.45 11.53
CA GLY A 378 -11.93 -15.69 11.13
C GLY A 378 -10.58 -15.47 10.45
N ILE A 379 -10.06 -14.25 10.42
CA ILE A 379 -8.71 -13.91 9.97
C ILE A 379 -7.90 -13.52 11.21
N ASP A 380 -6.73 -14.12 11.39
CA ASP A 380 -5.83 -13.76 12.49
C ASP A 380 -5.08 -12.45 12.22
N ASN A 381 -4.53 -11.82 13.25
CA ASN A 381 -3.80 -10.55 13.17
C ASN A 381 -2.71 -10.56 12.07
N ALA A 382 -1.99 -11.68 11.92
CA ALA A 382 -0.99 -11.84 10.87
C ALA A 382 -1.60 -11.84 9.46
N GLY A 383 -2.71 -12.56 9.27
CA GLY A 383 -3.50 -12.60 8.06
C GLY A 383 -4.12 -11.25 7.72
N GLU A 384 -4.62 -10.53 8.71
CA GLU A 384 -5.21 -9.21 8.53
C GLU A 384 -4.19 -8.15 8.19
N ARG A 385 -3.01 -8.20 8.81
CA ARG A 385 -1.87 -7.37 8.39
C ARG A 385 -1.50 -7.65 6.93
N ALA A 386 -1.51 -8.90 6.51
CA ALA A 386 -1.21 -9.27 5.12
C ALA A 386 -2.32 -8.83 4.15
N ALA A 387 -3.59 -8.90 4.55
CA ALA A 387 -4.74 -8.45 3.77
C ALA A 387 -4.92 -6.91 3.80
N GLY A 388 -4.34 -6.26 4.79
CA GLY A 388 -4.59 -4.87 5.16
C GLY A 388 -6.06 -4.66 5.54
N THR A 389 -6.60 -5.51 6.41
CA THR A 389 -7.89 -5.38 7.11
C THR A 389 -7.65 -4.90 8.55
N HIS A 390 -8.73 -4.61 9.27
CA HIS A 390 -8.64 -4.00 10.59
C HIS A 390 -8.86 -5.05 11.70
N PRO A 391 -7.87 -5.32 12.57
CA PRO A 391 -7.89 -6.50 13.44
C PRO A 391 -8.84 -6.54 14.61
N ARG A 392 -9.54 -5.43 14.81
CA ARG A 392 -10.52 -5.28 15.88
C ARG A 392 -11.84 -4.73 15.30
N GLY A 393 -12.03 -4.78 13.99
CA GLY A 393 -12.88 -3.88 13.23
C GLY A 393 -14.27 -4.42 12.93
N PHE A 394 -15.26 -4.10 13.78
CA PHE A 394 -16.66 -4.51 13.54
C PHE A 394 -17.56 -3.40 12.99
N ALA A 395 -17.16 -2.13 13.10
CA ALA A 395 -17.93 -1.01 12.57
C ALA A 395 -17.41 -0.60 11.20
N ARG A 396 -18.31 -0.43 10.21
CA ARG A 396 -17.95 -0.04 8.85
C ARG A 396 -18.74 1.18 8.35
N ARG A 397 -18.06 2.07 7.63
CA ARG A 397 -18.65 3.22 6.93
C ARG A 397 -18.14 3.29 5.50
N LEU A 398 -19.03 3.51 4.54
CA LEU A 398 -18.70 3.50 3.12
C LEU A 398 -19.15 4.78 2.42
N LEU A 399 -18.34 5.22 1.44
CA LEU A 399 -18.54 6.39 0.61
C LEU A 399 -18.06 6.07 -0.82
N ALA A 400 -18.92 6.12 -1.82
CA ALA A 400 -18.59 5.72 -3.21
C ALA A 400 -17.92 6.83 -4.03
N GLU A 401 -17.93 8.07 -3.53
CA GLU A 401 -17.27 9.22 -4.15
C GLU A 401 -16.09 9.74 -3.34
N GLY A 402 -15.11 10.28 -4.07
CA GLY A 402 -13.85 10.82 -3.60
C GLY A 402 -13.01 11.21 -4.80
N LEU A 403 -12.44 12.40 -4.77
CA LEU A 403 -11.72 13.01 -5.88
C LEU A 403 -10.47 13.73 -5.38
N ARG A 404 -9.33 13.37 -5.98
CA ARG A 404 -8.08 14.15 -5.91
C ARG A 404 -7.51 14.31 -7.32
N GLN A 405 -8.34 14.84 -8.22
CA GLN A 405 -8.02 15.02 -9.63
C GLN A 405 -8.54 16.37 -10.13
N GLY A 406 -7.82 16.96 -11.09
CA GLY A 406 -8.13 18.31 -11.57
C GLY A 406 -8.08 19.32 -10.43
N THR A 407 -9.16 20.09 -10.26
CA THR A 407 -9.30 21.07 -9.17
C THR A 407 -10.03 20.52 -7.95
N PHE A 408 -10.48 19.26 -7.98
CA PHE A 408 -11.19 18.63 -6.88
C PHE A 408 -10.24 18.17 -5.77
N ALA A 409 -10.66 18.40 -4.54
CA ALA A 409 -10.04 17.92 -3.31
C ALA A 409 -11.09 17.35 -2.38
N THR A 410 -10.72 16.28 -1.67
CA THR A 410 -11.62 15.59 -0.73
C THR A 410 -11.04 15.63 0.68
N ARG A 411 -11.89 15.83 1.67
CA ARG A 411 -11.57 15.57 3.08
C ARG A 411 -12.55 14.55 3.65
N ILE A 412 -12.04 13.67 4.50
CA ILE A 412 -12.84 12.71 5.27
C ILE A 412 -12.74 13.11 6.74
N ALA A 413 -13.88 13.33 7.39
CA ALA A 413 -13.93 13.57 8.81
C ALA A 413 -14.42 12.32 9.54
N LEU A 414 -13.74 11.98 10.64
CA LEU A 414 -14.09 10.88 11.53
C LEU A 414 -14.43 11.48 12.90
N ALA A 415 -15.62 11.23 13.44
CA ALA A 415 -16.00 11.63 14.78
C ALA A 415 -16.32 10.42 15.65
N ASN A 416 -15.75 10.41 16.86
CA ASN A 416 -15.94 9.37 17.83
C ASN A 416 -16.94 9.83 18.91
N PRO A 417 -18.20 9.35 18.87
CA PRO A 417 -19.21 9.69 19.87
C PRO A 417 -19.02 8.93 21.19
N SER A 418 -18.07 8.00 21.28
CA SER A 418 -17.75 7.31 22.54
C SER A 418 -17.23 8.30 23.58
N ALA A 419 -17.70 8.17 24.81
CA ALA A 419 -17.24 8.98 25.95
C ALA A 419 -15.94 8.47 26.57
N THR A 420 -15.56 7.22 26.29
CA THR A 420 -14.51 6.52 27.06
C THR A 420 -13.48 5.79 26.20
N ALA A 421 -13.85 5.32 25.01
CA ALA A 421 -12.98 4.52 24.16
C ALA A 421 -12.40 5.37 23.02
N THR A 422 -11.08 5.28 22.82
CA THR A 422 -10.46 5.72 21.56
C THR A 422 -10.91 4.77 20.45
N ALA A 423 -11.23 5.33 19.28
CA ALA A 423 -11.49 4.55 18.09
C ALA A 423 -10.18 4.35 17.34
N TYR A 424 -9.81 3.11 17.13
CA TYR A 424 -8.79 2.71 16.18
C TYR A 424 -9.51 2.48 14.84
N THR A 425 -9.01 3.10 13.78
CA THR A 425 -9.69 3.08 12.48
C THR A 425 -8.72 2.75 11.37
N GLN A 426 -9.20 1.98 10.39
CA GLN A 426 -8.54 1.79 9.12
C GLN A 426 -9.34 2.50 8.05
N VAL A 427 -8.72 3.46 7.38
CA VAL A 427 -9.28 4.13 6.21
C VAL A 427 -8.66 3.54 4.95
N ARG A 428 -9.48 2.89 4.12
CA ARG A 428 -9.10 2.34 2.82
C ARG A 428 -9.67 3.22 1.72
N PHE A 429 -8.83 3.61 0.78
CA PHE A 429 -9.22 4.33 -0.44
C PHE A 429 -9.10 3.38 -1.63
N GLU A 430 -10.24 3.02 -2.21
CA GLU A 430 -10.36 2.12 -3.36
C GLU A 430 -10.37 2.95 -4.64
N ARG A 431 -9.23 3.02 -5.35
CA ARG A 431 -9.10 3.85 -6.55
C ARG A 431 -9.85 3.28 -7.73
N ASP A 432 -10.11 4.15 -8.69
CA ASP A 432 -10.71 3.83 -9.99
C ASP A 432 -9.88 2.91 -10.89
N ASP A 433 -8.61 2.66 -10.56
CA ASP A 433 -7.72 1.72 -11.24
C ASP A 433 -7.42 0.44 -10.45
N GLY A 434 -8.15 0.21 -9.35
CA GLY A 434 -8.04 -1.00 -8.52
C GLY A 434 -6.90 -0.98 -7.49
N VAL A 435 -6.12 0.11 -7.40
CA VAL A 435 -5.14 0.28 -6.32
C VAL A 435 -5.87 0.67 -5.02
N VAL A 436 -5.54 0.01 -3.91
CA VAL A 436 -6.09 0.33 -2.59
C VAL A 436 -5.02 0.97 -1.70
N VAL A 437 -5.26 2.22 -1.29
CA VAL A 437 -4.40 2.97 -0.35
C VAL A 437 -4.97 2.85 1.06
N ARG A 438 -4.13 2.63 2.07
CA ARG A 438 -4.58 2.39 3.46
C ARG A 438 -3.95 3.35 4.43
N LEU A 439 -4.70 3.71 5.47
CA LEU A 439 -4.27 4.64 6.49
C LEU A 439 -4.91 4.29 7.83
N ALA A 440 -4.09 4.00 8.84
CA ALA A 440 -4.56 3.90 10.21
C ALA A 440 -4.75 5.28 10.85
N ARG A 441 -5.84 5.46 11.60
CA ARG A 441 -6.11 6.69 12.36
C ARG A 441 -6.74 6.36 13.70
N GLN A 442 -6.20 6.96 14.76
CA GLN A 442 -6.83 6.96 16.06
C GLN A 442 -7.70 8.20 16.22
N VAL A 443 -8.94 8.02 16.67
CA VAL A 443 -9.88 9.10 17.00
C VAL A 443 -10.17 9.02 18.50
N PRO A 444 -9.56 9.89 19.33
CA PRO A 444 -9.78 9.87 20.78
C PRO A 444 -11.25 9.97 21.14
N ALA A 445 -11.60 9.43 22.31
CA ALA A 445 -12.96 9.52 22.84
C ALA A 445 -13.48 10.96 22.85
N SER A 446 -14.71 11.17 22.37
CA SER A 446 -15.38 12.48 22.30
C SER A 446 -14.59 13.54 21.51
N GLN A 447 -13.87 13.12 20.48
CA GLN A 447 -13.17 14.00 19.55
C GLN A 447 -13.49 13.63 18.10
N ARG A 448 -12.91 14.41 17.19
CA ARG A 448 -12.90 14.12 15.75
C ARG A 448 -11.48 14.23 15.19
N VAL A 449 -11.28 13.70 14.00
CA VAL A 449 -10.04 13.78 13.21
C VAL A 449 -10.37 14.00 11.73
N THR A 450 -9.56 14.81 11.04
CA THR A 450 -9.60 14.98 9.58
C THR A 450 -8.54 14.12 8.90
N VAL A 451 -8.94 13.40 7.87
CA VAL A 451 -8.03 12.86 6.85
C VAL A 451 -8.07 13.79 5.65
N ASP A 452 -7.02 14.59 5.49
CA ASP A 452 -6.81 15.42 4.29
C ASP A 452 -6.19 14.57 3.19
N THR A 453 -6.98 14.27 2.16
CA THR A 453 -6.52 13.41 1.05
C THR A 453 -5.44 14.09 0.21
N ASN A 454 -5.30 15.43 0.29
CA ASN A 454 -4.22 16.14 -0.41
C ASN A 454 -2.82 15.78 0.10
N ALA A 455 -2.73 15.32 1.35
CA ALA A 455 -1.48 14.87 1.96
C ALA A 455 -1.09 13.44 1.55
N ILE A 456 -1.95 12.70 0.84
CA ILE A 456 -1.74 11.30 0.45
C ILE A 456 -1.33 11.27 -1.03
N ALA A 457 -0.03 11.15 -1.29
CA ALA A 457 0.56 11.26 -2.63
C ALA A 457 -0.05 10.26 -3.61
N GLU A 458 -0.35 9.05 -3.14
CA GLU A 458 -0.92 7.92 -3.89
C GLU A 458 -2.33 8.18 -4.41
N LEU A 459 -3.05 9.19 -3.89
CA LEU A 459 -4.35 9.56 -4.42
C LEU A 459 -4.27 10.55 -5.59
N GLN A 460 -3.08 11.05 -5.95
CA GLN A 460 -2.95 12.13 -6.94
C GLN A 460 -3.43 11.69 -8.33
N GLY A 461 -4.39 12.42 -8.88
CA GLY A 461 -4.90 12.16 -10.23
C GLY A 461 -5.92 11.03 -10.31
N HIS A 462 -6.47 10.60 -9.17
CA HIS A 462 -7.43 9.49 -9.11
C HIS A 462 -8.77 9.92 -8.48
N ALA A 463 -9.83 9.28 -8.94
CA ALA A 463 -11.06 9.14 -8.17
C ALA A 463 -10.95 7.90 -7.27
N PHE A 464 -11.60 7.93 -6.11
CA PHE A 464 -11.56 6.81 -5.15
C PHE A 464 -12.85 6.73 -4.35
N ALA A 465 -13.16 5.52 -3.86
CA ALA A 465 -14.17 5.29 -2.85
C ALA A 465 -13.46 5.15 -1.50
N THR A 466 -14.18 5.33 -0.40
CA THR A 466 -13.63 5.24 0.95
C THR A 466 -14.36 4.17 1.75
N VAL A 467 -13.60 3.31 2.41
CA VAL A 467 -14.06 2.40 3.46
C VAL A 467 -13.39 2.81 4.76
N VAL A 468 -14.16 3.00 5.81
CA VAL A 468 -13.64 3.18 7.17
C VAL A 468 -14.09 1.99 8.02
N GLU A 469 -13.13 1.28 8.58
CA GLU A 469 -13.33 0.20 9.56
C GLU A 469 -12.87 0.67 10.93
N SER A 470 -13.54 0.25 12.01
CA SER A 470 -13.17 0.66 13.36
C SER A 470 -13.60 -0.34 14.44
N ASP A 471 -12.84 -0.36 15.54
CA ASP A 471 -13.13 -1.11 16.76
C ASP A 471 -14.18 -0.48 17.68
N VAL A 472 -14.68 0.69 17.33
CA VAL A 472 -15.86 1.28 17.95
C VAL A 472 -16.67 2.00 16.89
N PHE A 473 -17.90 2.37 17.23
CA PHE A 473 -18.69 3.20 16.33
C PHE A 473 -18.01 4.55 16.07
N VAL A 474 -17.85 4.90 14.80
CA VAL A 474 -17.45 6.23 14.34
C VAL A 474 -18.46 6.77 13.32
N ALA A 475 -18.77 8.06 13.44
CA ALA A 475 -19.46 8.80 12.40
C ALA A 475 -18.42 9.26 11.37
N VAL A 476 -18.78 9.21 10.10
CA VAL A 476 -17.89 9.55 8.99
C VAL A 476 -18.64 10.45 8.05
N ASP A 477 -18.04 11.57 7.68
CA ASP A 477 -18.57 12.49 6.68
C ASP A 477 -17.48 12.82 5.66
N ARG A 478 -17.87 13.03 4.40
CA ARG A 478 -17.00 13.49 3.32
C ARG A 478 -17.39 14.90 2.93
N LEU A 479 -16.40 15.76 2.70
CA LEU A 479 -16.58 17.00 1.94
C LEU A 479 -15.66 16.97 0.71
N VAL A 480 -16.24 17.20 -0.46
CA VAL A 480 -15.54 17.41 -1.73
C VAL A 480 -15.66 18.89 -2.08
N GLN A 481 -14.55 19.51 -2.47
CA GLN A 481 -14.51 20.90 -2.91
C GLN A 481 -13.71 21.01 -4.21
N TRP A 482 -14.03 21.99 -5.05
CA TRP A 482 -13.26 22.26 -6.27
C TRP A 482 -13.08 23.76 -6.52
N ASP A 483 -12.23 24.08 -7.49
CA ASP A 483 -11.96 25.45 -7.96
C ASP A 483 -11.66 26.42 -6.80
N GLN A 484 -10.83 25.99 -5.85
CA GLN A 484 -10.45 26.76 -4.65
C GLN A 484 -11.65 27.11 -3.74
N GLY A 485 -12.57 26.17 -3.55
CA GLY A 485 -13.75 26.36 -2.70
C GLY A 485 -14.87 27.15 -3.37
N ARG A 486 -14.84 27.25 -4.70
CA ARG A 486 -15.92 27.84 -5.49
C ARG A 486 -17.14 26.93 -5.55
N GLY A 487 -16.97 25.62 -5.37
CA GLY A 487 -18.09 24.69 -5.21
C GLY A 487 -17.76 23.54 -4.26
N SER A 488 -18.80 22.90 -3.72
CA SER A 488 -18.65 21.75 -2.83
C SER A 488 -19.84 20.81 -2.86
N HIS A 489 -19.65 19.58 -2.38
CA HIS A 489 -20.73 18.67 -2.00
C HIS A 489 -20.24 17.71 -0.91
N ALA A 490 -21.16 17.03 -0.23
CA ALA A 490 -20.85 16.15 0.88
C ALA A 490 -21.71 14.90 0.87
N GLU A 491 -21.32 13.91 1.67
CA GLU A 491 -22.19 12.79 2.06
C GLU A 491 -21.70 12.18 3.38
N HIS A 492 -22.61 11.57 4.12
CA HIS A 492 -22.31 10.78 5.33
C HIS A 492 -21.99 9.32 4.97
N GLY A 493 -21.20 8.68 5.83
CA GLY A 493 -20.79 7.29 5.66
C GLY A 493 -21.96 6.32 5.84
N LEU A 494 -22.26 5.58 4.79
CA LEU A 494 -23.31 4.56 4.79
C LEU A 494 -22.88 3.35 5.62
N SER A 495 -23.82 2.69 6.29
CA SER A 495 -23.53 1.58 7.21
C SER A 495 -23.23 0.25 6.50
N GLY A 496 -23.54 0.12 5.22
CA GLY A 496 -23.28 -1.11 4.48
C GLY A 496 -23.65 -1.02 3.00
N PRO A 497 -23.14 -1.95 2.18
CA PRO A 497 -23.52 -2.09 0.78
C PRO A 497 -24.90 -2.77 0.64
N SER A 498 -25.53 -2.61 -0.54
CA SER A 498 -26.81 -3.20 -0.92
C SER A 498 -26.75 -3.71 -2.36
N THR A 499 -27.61 -4.68 -2.70
CA THR A 499 -27.82 -5.14 -4.08
C THR A 499 -28.82 -4.26 -4.85
N GLU A 500 -29.51 -3.34 -4.17
CA GLU A 500 -30.48 -2.42 -4.79
C GLU A 500 -30.28 -1.00 -4.27
N TRP A 501 -30.35 -0.02 -5.19
CA TRP A 501 -30.22 1.40 -4.89
C TRP A 501 -31.23 2.23 -5.69
N TYR A 502 -31.80 3.24 -5.05
CA TYR A 502 -32.87 4.08 -5.60
C TYR A 502 -32.53 5.57 -5.49
N PHE A 503 -32.79 6.33 -6.57
CA PHE A 503 -32.58 7.78 -6.62
C PHE A 503 -33.86 8.47 -7.11
N ALA A 504 -34.31 9.53 -6.45
CA ALA A 504 -35.50 10.30 -6.83
C ALA A 504 -35.21 11.34 -7.94
N GLU A 505 -33.95 11.77 -8.05
CA GLU A 505 -33.52 12.81 -8.99
C GLU A 505 -32.34 12.40 -9.89
N GLY A 506 -32.24 13.12 -11.00
CA GLY A 506 -31.22 13.05 -12.02
C GLY A 506 -31.63 13.91 -13.22
N ALA A 507 -30.68 14.65 -13.79
CA ALA A 507 -30.91 15.44 -14.99
C ALA A 507 -29.66 15.46 -15.87
N THR A 508 -29.85 15.21 -17.16
CA THR A 508 -28.83 15.37 -18.20
C THR A 508 -29.14 16.54 -19.13
N TYR A 509 -30.28 17.20 -18.93
CA TYR A 509 -30.75 18.31 -19.75
C TYR A 509 -30.21 19.66 -19.29
N THR A 510 -30.31 20.68 -20.15
CA THR A 510 -30.01 22.09 -19.80
C THR A 510 -28.61 22.36 -19.21
N GLY A 511 -27.61 21.58 -19.63
CA GLY A 511 -26.23 21.75 -19.17
C GLY A 511 -25.92 21.06 -17.84
N PHE A 512 -26.79 20.16 -17.37
CA PHE A 512 -26.46 19.25 -16.27
C PHE A 512 -25.62 18.07 -16.72
N ALA A 513 -24.65 17.70 -15.90
CA ALA A 513 -23.84 16.50 -16.00
C ALA A 513 -24.23 15.58 -14.85
N LEU A 514 -24.79 14.42 -15.18
CA LEU A 514 -25.19 13.44 -14.18
C LEU A 514 -24.18 12.30 -14.12
N PHE A 515 -23.80 11.93 -12.91
CA PHE A 515 -22.88 10.84 -12.63
C PHE A 515 -23.46 9.90 -11.58
N TYR A 516 -23.36 8.59 -11.83
CA TYR A 516 -23.51 7.58 -10.78
C TYR A 516 -22.14 7.04 -10.40
N LEU A 517 -21.89 6.97 -9.09
CA LEU A 517 -20.61 6.57 -8.51
C LEU A 517 -20.84 5.24 -7.81
N LEU A 518 -20.26 4.18 -8.34
CA LEU A 518 -20.45 2.82 -7.87
C LEU A 518 -19.18 2.31 -7.22
N GLN A 519 -19.26 1.89 -5.96
CA GLN A 519 -18.17 1.23 -5.26
C GLN A 519 -18.50 -0.26 -5.12
N ASN A 520 -17.54 -1.11 -5.44
CA ASN A 520 -17.59 -2.53 -5.12
C ASN A 520 -16.60 -2.85 -3.99
N PRO A 521 -17.09 -2.94 -2.73
CA PRO A 521 -16.25 -3.22 -1.57
C PRO A 521 -15.91 -4.70 -1.38
N GLY A 522 -16.39 -5.59 -2.24
CA GLY A 522 -16.25 -7.04 -2.10
C GLY A 522 -15.18 -7.65 -3.02
N ASP A 523 -14.96 -8.95 -2.85
CA ASP A 523 -13.92 -9.72 -3.56
C ASP A 523 -14.34 -10.22 -4.95
N LEU A 524 -15.64 -10.14 -5.28
CA LEU A 524 -16.19 -10.60 -6.55
C LEU A 524 -16.55 -9.41 -7.45
N PRO A 525 -16.35 -9.50 -8.78
CA PRO A 525 -16.77 -8.45 -9.70
C PRO A 525 -18.30 -8.29 -9.65
N ALA A 526 -18.78 -7.06 -9.64
CA ALA A 526 -20.20 -6.73 -9.60
C ALA A 526 -20.76 -6.48 -10.99
N GLN A 527 -21.83 -7.18 -11.35
CA GLN A 527 -22.63 -6.95 -12.54
C GLN A 527 -23.82 -6.05 -12.20
N VAL A 528 -23.78 -4.81 -12.69
CA VAL A 528 -24.72 -3.76 -12.29
C VAL A 528 -25.65 -3.42 -13.44
N THR A 529 -26.95 -3.46 -13.19
CA THR A 529 -28.00 -3.00 -14.11
C THR A 529 -28.57 -1.67 -13.62
N VAL A 530 -28.46 -0.64 -14.43
CA VAL A 530 -29.02 0.69 -14.17
C VAL A 530 -30.27 0.87 -15.03
N THR A 531 -31.40 1.18 -14.38
CA THR A 531 -32.66 1.52 -15.05
C THR A 531 -32.99 2.98 -14.81
N TYR A 532 -32.89 3.80 -15.87
CA TYR A 532 -33.30 5.20 -15.86
C TYR A 532 -34.82 5.29 -16.08
N LEU A 533 -35.54 5.74 -15.06
CA LEU A 533 -36.98 6.01 -15.08
C LEU A 533 -37.18 7.47 -15.53
N ARG A 534 -37.44 7.64 -16.83
CA ARG A 534 -37.51 8.95 -17.50
C ARG A 534 -38.93 9.50 -17.48
N GLU A 535 -39.05 10.83 -17.47
CA GLU A 535 -40.37 11.48 -17.48
C GLU A 535 -41.13 11.16 -18.79
N PRO A 536 -42.46 10.92 -18.72
CA PRO A 536 -43.28 10.68 -19.90
C PRO A 536 -43.14 11.79 -20.96
N PRO A 537 -43.13 11.46 -22.27
CA PRO A 537 -43.46 10.17 -22.85
C PRO A 537 -42.28 9.19 -23.00
N LEU A 538 -41.12 9.47 -22.41
CA LEU A 538 -39.93 8.62 -22.56
C LEU A 538 -40.09 7.31 -21.77
N ALA A 539 -39.88 6.17 -22.44
CA ALA A 539 -39.87 4.87 -21.77
C ALA A 539 -38.65 4.73 -20.85
N PRO A 540 -38.65 3.84 -19.83
CA PRO A 540 -37.43 3.53 -19.10
C PRO A 540 -36.29 3.04 -20.01
N LEU A 541 -35.05 3.36 -19.64
CA LEU A 541 -33.84 2.97 -20.35
C LEU A 541 -32.96 2.11 -19.45
N VAL A 542 -32.52 0.95 -19.96
CA VAL A 542 -31.71 -0.02 -19.18
C VAL A 542 -30.28 -0.06 -19.72
N ARG A 543 -29.30 -0.08 -18.81
CA ARG A 543 -27.86 -0.19 -19.09
C ARG A 543 -27.20 -1.17 -18.15
N GLN A 544 -26.13 -1.80 -18.62
CA GLN A 544 -25.35 -2.76 -17.84
C GLN A 544 -23.90 -2.29 -17.73
N HIS A 545 -23.35 -2.44 -16.54
CA HIS A 545 -22.01 -2.04 -16.16
C HIS A 545 -21.37 -3.15 -15.34
N GLN A 546 -20.04 -3.12 -15.26
CA GLN A 546 -19.26 -4.01 -14.39
C GLN A 546 -18.36 -3.16 -13.49
N VAL A 547 -18.28 -3.51 -12.21
CA VAL A 547 -17.38 -2.88 -11.23
C VAL A 547 -16.45 -3.95 -10.65
N PRO A 548 -15.13 -3.89 -10.92
CA PRO A 548 -14.17 -4.86 -10.38
C PRO A 548 -14.16 -4.90 -8.84
N PRO A 549 -13.66 -5.98 -8.21
CA PRO A 549 -13.43 -6.04 -6.76
C PRO A 549 -12.59 -4.88 -6.24
N HIS A 550 -12.85 -4.45 -4.99
CA HIS A 550 -12.10 -3.40 -4.28
C HIS A 550 -11.80 -2.14 -5.11
N SER A 551 -12.81 -1.70 -5.87
CA SER A 551 -12.66 -0.60 -6.82
C SER A 551 -13.93 0.22 -6.93
N ARG A 552 -13.84 1.32 -7.66
CA ARG A 552 -15.01 2.12 -8.02
C ARG A 552 -15.12 2.42 -9.50
N ARG A 553 -16.33 2.78 -9.93
CA ARG A 553 -16.65 3.18 -11.30
C ARG A 553 -17.50 4.44 -11.31
N THR A 554 -17.12 5.40 -12.17
CA THR A 554 -17.99 6.54 -12.53
C THR A 554 -18.75 6.21 -13.81
N ILE A 555 -20.07 6.33 -13.78
CA ILE A 555 -20.91 6.31 -14.98
C ILE A 555 -21.25 7.75 -15.32
N TRP A 556 -20.78 8.25 -16.47
CA TRP A 556 -21.23 9.54 -17.01
C TRP A 556 -22.55 9.33 -17.76
N VAL A 557 -23.65 9.73 -17.13
CA VAL A 557 -24.98 9.36 -17.60
C VAL A 557 -25.34 10.06 -18.90
N ASN A 558 -24.91 11.30 -19.13
CA ASN A 558 -25.17 12.02 -20.38
C ASN A 558 -24.71 11.20 -21.61
N ASP A 559 -23.58 10.50 -21.50
CA ASP A 559 -23.07 9.60 -22.54
C ASP A 559 -23.79 8.25 -22.50
N ASP A 560 -24.00 7.68 -21.30
CA ASP A 560 -24.62 6.35 -21.15
C ASP A 560 -26.06 6.31 -21.68
N GLU A 561 -26.81 7.40 -21.49
CA GLU A 561 -28.18 7.52 -21.98
C GLU A 561 -28.29 7.99 -23.44
N ALA A 562 -27.18 8.42 -24.06
CA ALA A 562 -27.20 8.95 -25.43
C ALA A 562 -27.69 7.90 -26.43
N GLY A 563 -28.48 8.34 -27.41
CA GLY A 563 -28.97 7.49 -28.49
C GLY A 563 -30.29 7.95 -29.09
N PRO A 564 -30.85 7.20 -30.07
CA PRO A 564 -32.04 7.60 -30.81
C PRO A 564 -33.30 7.78 -29.95
N GLN A 565 -33.30 7.23 -28.73
CA GLN A 565 -34.42 7.24 -27.79
C GLN A 565 -34.32 8.37 -26.75
N THR A 566 -33.28 9.19 -26.81
CA THR A 566 -33.04 10.29 -25.86
C THR A 566 -33.06 11.61 -26.63
N PRO A 567 -33.84 12.62 -26.18
CA PRO A 567 -33.85 13.92 -26.83
C PRO A 567 -32.44 14.52 -26.91
N ALA A 568 -32.16 15.28 -27.98
CA ALA A 568 -30.86 15.94 -28.14
C ALA A 568 -30.48 16.90 -26.99
N GLY A 569 -31.48 17.30 -26.19
CA GLY A 569 -31.31 18.14 -25.01
C GLY A 569 -31.27 17.39 -23.69
N GLY A 570 -31.18 16.05 -23.64
CA GLY A 570 -31.18 15.24 -22.42
C GLY A 570 -32.58 14.90 -21.86
N ALA A 571 -32.62 14.32 -20.66
CA ALA A 571 -33.83 13.93 -19.95
C ALA A 571 -33.71 14.12 -18.43
N ALA A 572 -34.85 14.36 -17.77
CA ALA A 572 -34.98 14.17 -16.33
C ALA A 572 -35.18 12.67 -16.05
N SER A 573 -34.47 12.12 -15.08
CA SER A 573 -34.55 10.71 -14.73
C SER A 573 -34.44 10.47 -13.22
N SER A 574 -35.23 9.53 -12.73
CA SER A 574 -34.91 8.80 -11.48
C SER A 574 -34.20 7.50 -11.86
N ALA A 575 -33.57 6.81 -10.91
CA ALA A 575 -32.85 5.57 -11.23
C ALA A 575 -33.10 4.45 -10.23
N VAL A 576 -33.10 3.23 -10.74
CA VAL A 576 -33.00 1.98 -9.99
C VAL A 576 -31.73 1.29 -10.42
N ILE A 577 -30.84 0.99 -9.48
CA ILE A 577 -29.58 0.30 -9.70
C ILE A 577 -29.65 -1.05 -8.99
N VAL A 578 -29.46 -2.13 -9.73
CA VAL A 578 -29.48 -3.51 -9.20
C VAL A 578 -28.14 -4.15 -9.48
N SER A 579 -27.56 -4.82 -8.49
CA SER A 579 -26.29 -5.53 -8.57
C SER A 579 -26.45 -6.99 -8.11
N ASP A 580 -25.67 -7.90 -8.70
CA ASP A 580 -25.63 -9.32 -8.31
C ASP A 580 -24.88 -9.56 -6.99
N VAL A 581 -23.95 -8.68 -6.64
CA VAL A 581 -23.27 -8.62 -5.34
C VAL A 581 -23.48 -7.25 -4.66
N PRO A 582 -23.37 -7.13 -3.33
CA PRO A 582 -23.56 -5.86 -2.64
C PRO A 582 -22.54 -4.79 -3.09
N ILE A 583 -23.05 -3.62 -3.48
CA ILE A 583 -22.26 -2.43 -3.84
C ILE A 583 -22.72 -1.21 -3.04
N VAL A 584 -22.00 -0.09 -3.16
CA VAL A 584 -22.48 1.23 -2.73
C VAL A 584 -22.71 2.11 -3.95
N ALA A 585 -23.80 2.88 -3.96
CA ALA A 585 -24.11 3.81 -5.03
C ALA A 585 -24.37 5.23 -4.50
N GLU A 586 -23.70 6.20 -5.10
CA GLU A 586 -23.96 7.62 -4.94
C GLU A 586 -24.26 8.27 -6.30
N ARG A 587 -24.79 9.49 -6.28
CA ARG A 587 -25.03 10.34 -7.44
C ARG A 587 -24.35 11.67 -7.22
N ALA A 588 -23.59 12.14 -8.21
CA ALA A 588 -23.17 13.53 -8.32
C ALA A 588 -23.84 14.17 -9.54
N MET A 589 -24.25 15.43 -9.41
CA MET A 589 -24.81 16.21 -10.50
C MET A 589 -24.20 17.59 -10.51
N TYR A 590 -23.66 18.00 -11.66
CA TYR A 590 -23.00 19.29 -11.84
C TYR A 590 -23.62 20.10 -12.96
N ARG A 591 -23.44 21.42 -12.94
CA ARG A 591 -23.92 22.32 -13.99
C ARG A 591 -22.76 22.87 -14.85
N SER A 592 -23.08 23.18 -16.11
CA SER A 592 -22.25 23.89 -17.10
C SER A 592 -21.08 23.09 -17.71
N VAL A 593 -21.24 21.78 -17.83
CA VAL A 593 -20.31 20.90 -18.57
C VAL A 593 -20.38 21.09 -20.10
N PRO A 594 -19.30 20.83 -20.86
CA PRO A 594 -18.02 20.22 -20.44
C PRO A 594 -16.92 21.19 -20.01
N ASN A 595 -17.15 22.50 -20.04
CA ASN A 595 -16.06 23.49 -19.90
C ASN A 595 -15.84 23.99 -18.45
N ALA A 596 -16.80 23.79 -17.53
CA ALA A 596 -16.65 24.12 -16.11
C ALA A 596 -17.65 23.33 -15.23
N PHE A 597 -17.26 23.00 -13.99
CA PHE A 597 -18.16 22.53 -12.94
C PHE A 597 -18.64 23.73 -12.13
N GLU A 598 -19.60 24.49 -12.65
CA GLU A 598 -19.92 25.80 -12.06
C GLU A 598 -20.72 25.73 -10.77
N ALA A 599 -21.45 24.62 -10.58
CA ALA A 599 -22.26 24.25 -9.43
C ALA A 599 -22.32 22.72 -9.39
N GLY A 600 -22.57 22.13 -8.23
CA GLY A 600 -22.90 20.71 -8.14
C GLY A 600 -23.28 20.24 -6.76
N HIS A 601 -23.93 19.09 -6.71
CA HIS A 601 -24.32 18.46 -5.47
C HIS A 601 -24.23 16.93 -5.60
N ALA A 602 -24.13 16.23 -4.48
CA ALA A 602 -24.07 14.77 -4.45
C ALA A 602 -24.96 14.19 -3.35
N SER A 603 -25.46 12.97 -3.56
CA SER A 603 -26.12 12.18 -2.51
C SER A 603 -25.95 10.69 -2.69
N ALA A 604 -25.99 9.96 -1.59
CA ALA A 604 -26.20 8.52 -1.55
C ALA A 604 -27.56 8.13 -2.13
N GLY A 605 -27.60 6.97 -2.77
CA GLY A 605 -28.86 6.32 -3.10
C GLY A 605 -29.51 5.75 -1.85
N ALA A 606 -30.82 5.55 -1.90
CA ALA A 606 -31.50 4.76 -0.88
C ALA A 606 -31.24 3.27 -1.11
N PRO A 607 -30.73 2.50 -0.11
CA PRO A 607 -30.55 1.06 -0.23
C PRO A 607 -31.89 0.29 -0.27
N ALA A 608 -33.00 0.95 0.07
CA ALA A 608 -34.34 0.40 -0.06
C ALA A 608 -35.41 1.50 -0.07
N LEU A 609 -36.56 1.21 -0.66
CA LEU A 609 -37.72 2.11 -0.64
C LEU A 609 -38.37 2.14 0.76
N ARG A 610 -38.99 3.27 1.10
CA ARG A 610 -39.72 3.46 2.38
C ARG A 610 -41.04 4.17 2.15
N THR A 611 -41.98 3.92 3.05
CA THR A 611 -43.25 4.68 3.14
C THR A 611 -43.08 5.96 3.96
N SER A 612 -41.99 6.12 4.69
CA SER A 612 -41.73 7.30 5.52
C SER A 612 -40.32 7.82 5.29
N TRP A 613 -40.19 9.14 5.17
CA TRP A 613 -38.92 9.85 4.98
C TRP A 613 -38.94 11.14 5.79
N PHE A 614 -37.77 11.59 6.25
CA PHE A 614 -37.66 12.77 7.10
C PHE A 614 -36.50 13.68 6.69
N PHE A 615 -36.70 14.98 6.81
CA PHE A 615 -35.69 16.00 6.52
C PHE A 615 -35.67 17.03 7.66
N ALA A 616 -34.50 17.33 8.21
CA ALA A 616 -34.28 18.33 9.25
C ALA A 616 -33.87 19.71 8.70
N GLU A 617 -33.25 19.74 7.52
CA GLU A 617 -32.85 20.95 6.81
C GLU A 617 -33.90 21.39 5.77
N GLY A 618 -33.91 22.70 5.54
CA GLY A 618 -34.77 23.37 4.58
C GLY A 618 -35.00 24.83 4.94
N TYR A 619 -34.86 25.69 3.93
CA TYR A 619 -35.16 27.11 4.02
C TYR A 619 -35.60 27.63 2.64
N THR A 620 -36.77 28.24 2.58
CA THR A 620 -37.36 28.80 1.35
C THR A 620 -37.21 30.34 1.29
N GLY A 621 -36.16 30.86 1.96
CA GLY A 621 -35.76 32.27 1.92
C GLY A 621 -35.58 32.81 0.50
N PRO A 622 -35.57 34.14 0.29
CA PRO A 622 -35.42 34.74 -1.05
C PRO A 622 -34.16 34.30 -1.81
N LEU A 623 -33.14 33.81 -1.10
CA LEU A 623 -31.92 33.28 -1.68
C LEU A 623 -32.08 31.86 -2.23
N PHE A 624 -32.94 31.03 -1.64
CA PHE A 624 -32.98 29.59 -1.88
C PHE A 624 -34.28 29.15 -2.57
N GLN A 625 -34.14 28.25 -3.54
CA GLN A 625 -35.23 27.40 -4.01
C GLN A 625 -35.03 25.99 -3.46
N GLN A 626 -36.00 25.54 -2.66
CA GLN A 626 -36.02 24.20 -2.08
C GLN A 626 -36.97 23.30 -2.88
N TYR A 627 -36.48 22.12 -3.23
CA TYR A 627 -37.20 21.11 -3.96
C TYR A 627 -37.33 19.85 -3.12
N LEU A 628 -38.56 19.32 -3.02
CA LEU A 628 -38.81 17.95 -2.61
C LEU A 628 -38.88 17.07 -3.85
N LEU A 629 -38.13 15.99 -3.84
CA LEU A 629 -37.91 15.10 -4.98
C LEU A 629 -38.43 13.73 -4.61
N LEU A 630 -39.39 13.21 -5.37
CA LEU A 630 -40.05 11.93 -5.07
C LEU A 630 -39.93 10.99 -6.28
N GLY A 631 -39.47 9.76 -6.03
CA GLY A 631 -39.35 8.71 -7.04
C GLY A 631 -40.26 7.51 -6.73
N ASN A 632 -41.01 7.06 -7.73
CA ASN A 632 -41.88 5.88 -7.65
C ASN A 632 -41.49 4.85 -8.71
N PRO A 633 -40.67 3.84 -8.36
CA PRO A 633 -40.33 2.74 -9.27
C PRO A 633 -41.48 1.73 -9.43
N GLY A 634 -42.52 1.81 -8.58
CA GLY A 634 -43.68 0.95 -8.61
C GLY A 634 -44.56 1.16 -9.84
N THR A 635 -45.47 0.21 -10.08
CA THR A 635 -46.36 0.18 -11.25
C THR A 635 -47.71 0.87 -11.03
N SER A 636 -47.95 1.44 -9.86
CA SER A 636 -49.19 2.14 -9.51
C SER A 636 -48.88 3.56 -9.00
N PRO A 637 -49.74 4.57 -9.26
CA PRO A 637 -49.60 5.89 -8.65
C PRO A 637 -49.65 5.83 -7.12
N VAL A 638 -48.85 6.64 -6.44
CA VAL A 638 -48.72 6.67 -4.98
C VAL A 638 -49.06 8.05 -4.43
N PRO A 639 -50.14 8.18 -3.63
CA PRO A 639 -50.37 9.35 -2.80
C PRO A 639 -49.30 9.51 -1.71
N VAL A 640 -48.81 10.73 -1.54
CA VAL A 640 -47.75 11.11 -0.60
C VAL A 640 -48.22 12.32 0.21
N ARG A 641 -48.30 12.15 1.53
CA ARG A 641 -48.63 13.18 2.51
C ARG A 641 -47.34 13.83 3.01
N VAL A 642 -47.22 15.13 2.83
CA VAL A 642 -46.08 15.94 3.25
C VAL A 642 -46.52 16.87 4.36
N GLU A 643 -46.01 16.66 5.56
CA GLU A 643 -46.18 17.59 6.68
C GLU A 643 -44.92 18.44 6.84
N TYR A 644 -45.08 19.75 6.89
CA TYR A 644 -43.98 20.68 7.08
C TYR A 644 -43.85 21.04 8.56
N LEU A 645 -42.66 20.85 9.15
CA LEU A 645 -42.38 21.24 10.52
C LEU A 645 -41.73 22.62 10.52
N LEU A 646 -42.40 23.60 11.12
CA LEU A 646 -41.92 24.97 11.23
C LEU A 646 -41.40 25.24 12.65
N PRO A 647 -40.65 26.33 12.88
CA PRO A 647 -40.29 26.74 14.25
C PRO A 647 -41.50 26.95 15.16
N GLY A 648 -42.64 27.36 14.57
CA GLY A 648 -43.91 27.56 15.28
C GLY A 648 -44.80 26.31 15.41
N GLY A 649 -44.37 25.15 14.92
CA GLY A 649 -45.15 23.91 14.91
C GLY A 649 -45.45 23.38 13.49
N PRO A 650 -46.18 22.26 13.37
CA PRO A 650 -46.42 21.60 12.10
C PRO A 650 -47.53 22.27 11.29
N THR A 651 -47.54 22.04 9.98
CA THR A 651 -48.65 22.39 9.10
C THR A 651 -49.65 21.25 8.96
N PRO A 652 -50.87 21.49 8.45
CA PRO A 652 -51.65 20.41 7.85
C PRO A 652 -50.86 19.74 6.72
N PRO A 653 -51.02 18.41 6.49
CA PRO A 653 -50.32 17.74 5.40
C PRO A 653 -50.82 18.16 4.01
N VAL A 654 -49.90 18.37 3.08
CA VAL A 654 -50.18 18.53 1.64
C VAL A 654 -50.11 17.15 0.98
N ILE A 655 -51.00 16.86 0.03
CA ILE A 655 -51.02 15.58 -0.69
C ILE A 655 -50.54 15.77 -2.12
N HIS A 656 -49.49 15.04 -2.47
CA HIS A 656 -49.02 14.89 -3.85
C HIS A 656 -49.28 13.46 -4.34
N VAL A 657 -49.29 13.25 -5.66
CA VAL A 657 -49.43 11.91 -6.26
C VAL A 657 -48.27 11.68 -7.22
N VAL A 658 -47.40 10.73 -6.87
CA VAL A 658 -46.28 10.32 -7.73
C VAL A 658 -46.77 9.21 -8.65
N GLN A 659 -46.78 9.46 -9.96
CA GLN A 659 -47.26 8.49 -10.94
C GLN A 659 -46.39 7.23 -10.99
N ALA A 660 -46.93 6.13 -11.54
CA ALA A 660 -46.21 4.86 -11.71
C ALA A 660 -44.95 5.03 -12.58
N ARG A 661 -43.84 4.38 -12.20
CA ARG A 661 -42.55 4.40 -12.92
C ARG A 661 -42.08 5.81 -13.29
N SER A 662 -42.27 6.75 -12.38
CA SER A 662 -42.04 8.17 -12.63
C SER A 662 -41.44 8.85 -11.41
N ARG A 663 -41.08 10.11 -11.58
CA ARG A 663 -40.71 11.04 -10.52
C ARG A 663 -41.69 12.21 -10.43
N LEU A 664 -41.59 12.97 -9.33
CA LEU A 664 -42.25 14.25 -9.11
C LEU A 664 -41.29 15.20 -8.38
N THR A 665 -41.15 16.42 -8.91
CA THR A 665 -40.46 17.53 -8.24
C THR A 665 -41.49 18.52 -7.71
N VAL A 666 -41.40 18.86 -6.43
CA VAL A 666 -42.25 19.86 -5.77
C VAL A 666 -41.39 21.05 -5.37
N LEU A 667 -41.72 22.26 -5.83
CA LEU A 667 -41.09 23.50 -5.38
C LEU A 667 -41.72 23.93 -4.05
N VAL A 668 -41.00 23.73 -2.95
CA VAL A 668 -41.51 23.96 -1.58
C VAL A 668 -41.78 25.45 -1.34
N ASN A 669 -41.09 26.35 -2.05
CA ASN A 669 -41.32 27.80 -1.94
C ASN A 669 -42.75 28.23 -2.28
N ASP A 670 -43.43 27.48 -3.17
CA ASP A 670 -44.78 27.83 -3.67
C ASP A 670 -45.89 27.18 -2.85
N GLU A 671 -45.53 26.35 -1.85
CA GLU A 671 -46.49 25.60 -1.06
C GLU A 671 -47.33 26.50 -0.15
N THR A 672 -48.62 26.19 -0.09
CA THR A 672 -49.61 26.87 0.75
C THR A 672 -50.43 25.84 1.54
N PRO A 673 -49.86 25.23 2.60
CA PRO A 673 -50.48 24.09 3.27
C PRO A 673 -51.84 24.36 3.91
N ALA A 674 -52.17 25.63 4.16
CA ALA A 674 -53.49 26.07 4.62
C ALA A 674 -53.78 27.50 4.13
N PRO A 675 -55.06 27.92 4.06
CA PRO A 675 -55.43 29.30 3.76
C PRO A 675 -54.71 30.29 4.70
N GLY A 676 -53.97 31.23 4.11
CA GLY A 676 -53.19 32.23 4.86
C GLY A 676 -51.83 31.76 5.38
N LEU A 677 -51.44 30.51 5.12
CA LEU A 677 -50.13 29.95 5.45
C LEU A 677 -49.34 29.68 4.17
N SER A 678 -48.36 30.52 3.87
CA SER A 678 -47.41 30.31 2.79
C SER A 678 -46.08 29.84 3.34
N LEU A 679 -45.43 28.92 2.61
CA LEU A 679 -44.05 28.52 2.89
C LEU A 679 -43.04 29.42 2.21
N ALA A 680 -43.40 30.55 1.59
CA ALA A 680 -42.40 31.49 1.08
C ALA A 680 -41.57 32.07 2.24
N SER A 681 -40.24 32.14 2.10
CA SER A 681 -39.32 32.72 3.09
C SER A 681 -39.38 32.11 4.49
N THR A 682 -39.44 30.78 4.57
CA THR A 682 -39.71 30.03 5.80
C THR A 682 -38.64 28.97 6.07
N ALA A 683 -38.22 28.82 7.33
CA ALA A 683 -37.42 27.67 7.77
C ALA A 683 -38.32 26.45 7.91
N VAL A 684 -37.99 25.36 7.23
CA VAL A 684 -38.90 24.25 7.03
C VAL A 684 -38.18 22.91 7.06
N SER A 685 -38.70 21.98 7.84
CA SER A 685 -38.34 20.57 7.85
C SER A 685 -39.53 19.76 7.33
N MET A 686 -39.34 18.50 6.95
CA MET A 686 -40.40 17.72 6.30
C MET A 686 -40.54 16.32 6.90
N VAL A 687 -41.78 15.88 7.07
CA VAL A 687 -42.16 14.49 7.36
C VAL A 687 -43.00 13.99 6.20
N ILE A 688 -42.52 12.96 5.52
CA ILE A 688 -43.15 12.36 4.35
C ILE A 688 -43.80 11.04 4.75
N ASN A 689 -45.06 10.83 4.38
CA ASN A 689 -45.78 9.57 4.54
C ASN A 689 -46.47 9.18 3.23
N ALA A 690 -46.05 8.09 2.61
CA ALA A 690 -46.56 7.58 1.36
C ALA A 690 -47.39 6.32 1.55
N ASP A 691 -48.39 6.14 0.68
CA ASP A 691 -49.29 4.97 0.74
C ASP A 691 -48.66 3.69 0.21
N ALA A 692 -47.49 3.80 -0.43
CA ALA A 692 -46.63 2.69 -0.84
C ALA A 692 -45.15 3.13 -0.82
N PRO A 693 -44.19 2.20 -0.81
CA PRO A 693 -42.76 2.53 -0.76
C PRO A 693 -42.30 3.39 -1.94
N ILE A 694 -41.61 4.49 -1.64
CA ILE A 694 -41.00 5.43 -2.58
C ILE A 694 -39.57 5.76 -2.12
N VAL A 695 -38.84 6.56 -2.93
CA VAL A 695 -37.61 7.25 -2.53
C VAL A 695 -37.86 8.75 -2.47
N ALA A 696 -37.24 9.45 -1.50
CA ALA A 696 -37.36 10.90 -1.36
C ALA A 696 -36.00 11.56 -1.12
N GLU A 697 -35.76 12.68 -1.80
CA GLU A 697 -34.58 13.54 -1.63
C GLU A 697 -35.00 15.01 -1.50
N ARG A 698 -34.12 15.85 -0.96
CA ARG A 698 -34.29 17.32 -0.95
C ARG A 698 -33.10 17.98 -1.61
N ALA A 699 -33.35 18.80 -2.65
CA ALA A 699 -32.34 19.68 -3.22
C ALA A 699 -32.63 21.15 -2.86
N MET A 700 -31.58 21.94 -2.70
CA MET A 700 -31.66 23.40 -2.55
C MET A 700 -30.71 24.06 -3.53
N TRP A 701 -31.20 25.03 -4.28
CA TRP A 701 -30.42 25.79 -5.27
C TRP A 701 -30.44 27.28 -4.95
N TRP A 702 -29.34 27.97 -5.23
CA TRP A 702 -29.22 29.41 -4.98
C TRP A 702 -28.19 30.07 -5.93
N PRO A 703 -28.19 31.41 -6.08
CA PRO A 703 -29.17 32.35 -5.58
C PRO A 703 -30.42 32.44 -6.46
N GLY A 704 -31.57 32.73 -5.83
CA GLY A 704 -32.79 33.16 -6.51
C GLY A 704 -33.43 32.04 -7.32
N SER A 705 -33.51 32.21 -8.65
CA SER A 705 -34.22 31.30 -9.55
C SER A 705 -33.28 30.47 -10.42
N SER A 706 -33.80 29.49 -11.15
CA SER A 706 -33.02 28.68 -12.11
C SER A 706 -32.23 29.48 -13.15
N ALA A 707 -32.63 30.73 -13.42
CA ALA A 707 -31.87 31.65 -14.29
C ALA A 707 -30.59 32.20 -13.64
N THR A 708 -30.50 32.20 -12.31
CA THR A 708 -29.44 32.85 -11.52
C THR A 708 -28.66 31.91 -10.62
N TRP A 709 -29.04 30.62 -10.56
CA TRP A 709 -28.33 29.63 -9.75
C TRP A 709 -26.83 29.61 -10.03
N ARG A 710 -26.07 29.44 -8.96
CA ARG A 710 -24.61 29.37 -8.94
C ARG A 710 -24.12 28.20 -8.08
N GLU A 711 -24.94 27.70 -7.16
CA GLU A 711 -24.61 26.51 -6.40
C GLU A 711 -25.86 25.79 -5.87
N ALA A 712 -25.69 24.55 -5.43
CA ALA A 712 -26.70 23.72 -4.80
C ALA A 712 -26.16 22.76 -3.75
N HIS A 713 -27.06 22.19 -2.96
CA HIS A 713 -26.80 20.96 -2.22
C HIS A 713 -28.04 20.06 -2.26
N VAL A 714 -27.85 18.79 -1.95
CA VAL A 714 -28.90 17.78 -1.88
C VAL A 714 -28.68 16.90 -0.66
N SER A 715 -29.73 16.22 -0.21
CA SER A 715 -29.65 15.20 0.83
C SER A 715 -30.72 14.14 0.57
N LEU A 716 -30.36 12.88 0.77
CA LEU A 716 -31.31 11.78 0.88
C LEU A 716 -32.15 11.98 2.14
N GLY A 717 -33.44 11.68 2.09
CA GLY A 717 -34.25 11.69 3.31
C GLY A 717 -33.76 10.66 4.32
N ALA A 718 -33.86 10.97 5.62
CA ALA A 718 -33.61 9.94 6.63
C ALA A 718 -34.68 8.85 6.53
N GLU A 719 -34.26 7.59 6.50
CA GLU A 719 -35.17 6.43 6.45
C GLU A 719 -35.84 6.13 7.80
N GLN A 720 -35.27 6.67 8.88
CA GLN A 720 -35.71 6.46 10.25
C GLN A 720 -35.38 7.67 11.13
N THR A 721 -35.93 7.66 12.34
CA THR A 721 -35.61 8.65 13.37
C THR A 721 -34.78 7.97 14.46
N CYS A 722 -33.89 8.72 15.11
CA CYS A 722 -33.01 8.20 16.15
C CYS A 722 -32.94 9.18 17.33
N PRO A 723 -32.73 8.70 18.56
CA PRO A 723 -32.61 9.57 19.74
C PRO A 723 -31.23 10.26 19.83
N ARG A 724 -30.25 9.78 19.05
CA ARG A 724 -28.84 10.19 19.08
C ARG A 724 -28.29 10.22 17.66
N TRP A 725 -27.63 11.30 17.28
CA TRP A 725 -27.05 11.53 15.96
C TRP A 725 -25.66 12.15 16.09
N ALA A 726 -24.72 11.71 15.27
CA ALA A 726 -23.38 12.25 15.21
C ALA A 726 -23.10 12.83 13.82
N ILE A 727 -22.48 14.00 13.80
CA ILE A 727 -21.93 14.66 12.62
C ILE A 727 -20.41 14.68 12.81
N ALA A 728 -19.67 14.30 11.78
CA ALA A 728 -18.21 14.32 11.78
C ALA A 728 -17.63 15.57 11.14
N GLU A 729 -18.35 16.18 10.20
CA GLU A 729 -17.90 17.34 9.43
C GLU A 729 -18.62 18.64 9.80
N GLY A 730 -17.84 19.71 9.86
CA GLY A 730 -18.31 21.04 10.20
C GLY A 730 -17.14 21.99 10.34
N GLU A 731 -17.38 23.25 10.01
CA GLU A 731 -16.39 24.31 10.10
C GLU A 731 -17.09 25.64 10.35
N TRP A 732 -16.50 26.44 11.23
CA TRP A 732 -16.93 27.82 11.43
C TRP A 732 -15.72 28.73 11.43
N ALA A 733 -15.66 29.63 10.46
CA ALA A 733 -14.58 30.59 10.27
C ALA A 733 -15.10 31.83 9.53
N ALA A 734 -14.24 32.81 9.27
CA ALA A 734 -14.63 33.96 8.46
C ALA A 734 -15.02 33.50 7.04
N GLY A 735 -16.28 33.74 6.65
CA GLY A 735 -16.82 33.33 5.35
C GLY A 735 -17.14 31.84 5.24
N VAL A 736 -17.14 31.09 6.35
CA VAL A 736 -17.48 29.66 6.36
C VAL A 736 -18.41 29.38 7.54
N ASP A 737 -19.59 28.85 7.25
CA ASP A 737 -20.61 28.54 8.25
C ASP A 737 -21.14 27.12 8.06
N THR A 738 -21.24 26.38 9.15
CA THR A 738 -21.95 25.10 9.18
C THR A 738 -23.15 25.19 10.12
N TYR A 739 -24.32 24.91 9.58
CA TYR A 739 -25.58 24.82 10.31
C TYR A 739 -25.84 23.37 10.69
N VAL A 740 -26.20 23.14 11.95
CA VAL A 740 -26.67 21.84 12.44
C VAL A 740 -28.16 21.94 12.70
N LEU A 741 -28.93 21.11 11.99
CA LEU A 741 -30.37 21.26 11.86
C LEU A 741 -31.06 20.04 12.44
N VAL A 742 -32.04 20.28 13.32
CA VAL A 742 -32.72 19.23 14.06
C VAL A 742 -34.22 19.34 13.86
N ALA A 743 -34.85 18.21 13.53
CA ALA A 743 -36.30 18.05 13.56
C ALA A 743 -36.69 17.09 14.69
N ASN A 744 -37.60 17.55 15.56
CA ASN A 744 -38.31 16.68 16.49
C ASN A 744 -39.62 16.23 15.81
N THR A 745 -39.64 15.00 15.33
CA THR A 745 -40.81 14.42 14.63
C THR A 745 -41.88 13.92 15.60
N GLY A 746 -41.56 13.91 16.91
CA GLY A 746 -42.38 13.36 17.98
C GLY A 746 -43.47 14.30 18.45
N ALA A 747 -44.48 13.73 19.10
CA ALA A 747 -45.64 14.46 19.62
C ALA A 747 -45.37 15.21 20.94
N SER A 748 -44.16 15.14 21.49
CA SER A 748 -43.81 15.78 22.76
C SER A 748 -42.60 16.69 22.60
N PRO A 749 -42.59 17.87 23.25
CA PRO A 749 -41.40 18.71 23.30
C PRO A 749 -40.30 17.99 24.10
N THR A 750 -39.04 18.30 23.83
CA THR A 750 -37.90 17.77 24.56
C THR A 750 -36.77 18.79 24.66
N THR A 751 -35.73 18.46 25.41
CA THR A 751 -34.47 19.19 25.44
C THR A 751 -33.39 18.32 24.82
N LEU A 752 -32.67 18.88 23.86
CA LEU A 752 -31.55 18.25 23.18
C LEU A 752 -30.25 18.62 23.88
N ARG A 753 -29.30 17.70 23.95
CA ARG A 753 -27.90 17.94 24.29
C ARG A 753 -27.10 17.95 22.99
N ALA A 754 -26.50 19.10 22.66
CA ALA A 754 -25.52 19.23 21.61
C ALA A 754 -24.11 19.20 22.24
N THR A 755 -23.26 18.30 21.80
CA THR A 755 -21.87 18.14 22.27
C THR A 755 -20.92 18.37 21.11
N LEU A 756 -20.17 19.46 21.17
CA LEU A 756 -19.15 19.86 20.22
C LEU A 756 -17.92 18.96 20.35
N LEU A 757 -17.48 18.37 19.23
CA LEU A 757 -16.30 17.51 19.12
C LEU A 757 -15.24 18.26 18.30
N ARG A 758 -14.01 18.38 18.81
CA ARG A 758 -12.90 19.06 18.12
C ARG A 758 -11.62 18.25 18.20
N GLU A 759 -10.74 18.45 17.24
CA GLU A 759 -9.41 17.82 17.23
C GLU A 759 -8.56 18.30 18.41
N GLY A 760 -7.97 17.37 19.15
CA GLY A 760 -7.02 17.65 20.24
C GLY A 760 -7.63 18.43 21.41
N SER A 761 -8.97 18.48 21.52
CA SER A 761 -9.67 19.30 22.51
C SER A 761 -10.75 18.49 23.23
N LEU A 762 -10.95 18.79 24.51
CA LEU A 762 -12.07 18.23 25.28
C LEU A 762 -13.43 18.69 24.70
N PRO A 763 -14.46 17.83 24.79
CA PRO A 763 -15.79 18.17 24.30
C PRO A 763 -16.42 19.31 25.11
N SER A 764 -17.36 20.03 24.49
CA SER A 764 -18.18 21.05 25.15
C SER A 764 -19.65 20.82 24.85
N SER A 765 -20.54 21.01 25.81
CA SER A 765 -21.95 20.68 25.66
C SER A 765 -22.88 21.85 25.95
N ALA A 766 -24.01 21.92 25.25
CA ALA A 766 -25.09 22.85 25.51
C ALA A 766 -26.45 22.16 25.35
N ASP A 767 -27.43 22.59 26.16
CA ASP A 767 -28.81 22.09 26.08
C ASP A 767 -29.69 23.05 25.27
N VAL A 768 -30.46 22.51 24.31
CA VAL A 768 -31.31 23.27 23.38
C VAL A 768 -32.74 22.74 23.43
N PRO A 769 -33.74 23.54 23.82
CA PRO A 769 -35.13 23.10 23.80
C PRO A 769 -35.64 22.98 22.36
N ILE A 770 -36.49 21.98 22.11
CA ILE A 770 -37.20 21.82 20.84
C ILE A 770 -38.65 21.42 21.09
N ALA A 771 -39.58 22.12 20.42
CA ALA A 771 -41.00 21.83 20.54
C ALA A 771 -41.37 20.47 19.90
N ALA A 772 -42.55 19.94 20.22
CA ALA A 772 -43.13 18.80 19.53
C ALA A 772 -43.39 19.15 18.05
N ARG A 773 -43.17 18.20 17.13
CA ARG A 773 -43.49 18.37 15.70
C ARG A 773 -42.93 19.68 15.14
N ALA A 774 -41.68 19.99 15.47
CA ALA A 774 -41.05 21.26 15.17
C ALA A 774 -39.59 21.07 14.76
N ARG A 775 -39.01 22.14 14.23
CA ARG A 775 -37.61 22.21 13.83
C ARG A 775 -36.84 23.27 14.63
N GLN A 776 -35.54 23.08 14.77
CA GLN A 776 -34.63 24.03 15.39
C GLN A 776 -33.19 23.88 14.86
N ASN A 777 -32.44 24.98 14.81
CA ASN A 777 -30.99 24.95 14.55
C ASN A 777 -30.23 24.94 15.88
N VAL A 778 -29.15 24.16 15.95
CA VAL A 778 -28.12 24.39 16.97
C VAL A 778 -27.29 25.58 16.51
N ASN A 779 -27.40 26.70 17.24
CA ASN A 779 -26.66 27.93 16.91
C ASN A 779 -25.22 27.82 17.42
N VAL A 780 -24.33 27.24 16.60
CA VAL A 780 -22.91 27.02 16.93
C VAL A 780 -22.21 28.30 17.40
N PRO A 781 -22.31 29.46 16.71
CA PRO A 781 -21.65 30.68 17.15
C PRO A 781 -22.02 31.13 18.56
N SER A 782 -23.29 31.02 18.94
CA SER A 782 -23.78 31.47 20.25
C SER A 782 -23.52 30.47 21.36
N LEU A 783 -23.61 29.17 21.08
CA LEU A 783 -23.48 28.10 22.07
C LEU A 783 -22.02 27.66 22.25
N PHE A 784 -21.22 27.76 21.19
CA PHE A 784 -19.85 27.30 21.15
C PHE A 784 -18.92 28.33 20.47
N PRO A 785 -18.74 29.53 21.04
CA PRO A 785 -17.86 30.56 20.48
C PRO A 785 -16.41 30.06 20.26
N GLN A 786 -15.97 29.07 21.03
CA GLN A 786 -14.67 28.40 20.90
C GLN A 786 -14.51 27.55 19.62
N ALA A 787 -15.57 27.33 18.84
CA ALA A 787 -15.48 26.63 17.56
C ALA A 787 -14.95 27.52 16.43
N PHE A 788 -14.88 28.84 16.63
CA PHE A 788 -14.42 29.77 15.59
C PHE A 788 -12.98 29.48 15.17
N GLY A 789 -12.74 29.43 13.86
CA GLY A 789 -11.46 29.09 13.26
C GLY A 789 -11.10 27.60 13.34
N THR A 790 -12.06 26.73 13.65
CA THR A 790 -11.82 25.29 13.77
C THR A 790 -12.82 24.47 12.97
N ARG A 791 -12.39 23.27 12.59
CA ARG A 791 -13.30 22.19 12.16
C ARG A 791 -13.88 21.49 13.39
N PHE A 792 -15.12 21.08 13.30
CA PHE A 792 -15.84 20.44 14.39
C PHE A 792 -16.74 19.32 13.91
N GLY A 793 -17.03 18.41 14.81
CA GLY A 793 -18.12 17.46 14.72
C GLY A 793 -19.11 17.75 15.85
N MET A 794 -20.24 17.07 15.86
CA MET A 794 -21.25 17.27 16.88
C MET A 794 -22.03 15.99 17.16
N LEU A 795 -22.19 15.67 18.44
CA LEU A 795 -23.15 14.68 18.91
C LEU A 795 -24.42 15.42 19.37
N VAL A 796 -25.56 15.09 18.78
CA VAL A 796 -26.88 15.65 19.13
C VAL A 796 -27.75 14.51 19.66
N GLU A 797 -28.19 14.63 20.90
CA GLU A 797 -28.99 13.60 21.57
C GLU A 797 -30.06 14.20 22.48
N SER A 798 -30.97 13.37 22.99
CA SER A 798 -31.86 13.82 24.07
C SER A 798 -31.03 14.13 25.33
N ALA A 799 -31.27 15.26 25.98
CA ALA A 799 -30.49 15.68 27.14
C ALA A 799 -30.63 14.70 28.31
N PRO A 800 -29.62 14.60 29.21
CA PRO A 800 -29.72 13.75 30.39
C PRO A 800 -31.00 14.03 31.20
N GLY A 801 -31.82 13.00 31.40
CA GLY A 801 -33.12 13.10 32.10
C GLY A 801 -34.31 13.56 31.24
N ALA A 802 -34.10 13.94 29.98
CA ALA A 802 -35.18 14.18 29.03
C ALA A 802 -35.72 12.87 28.44
N ALA A 803 -36.98 12.88 28.01
CA ALA A 803 -37.54 11.75 27.27
C ALA A 803 -36.84 11.61 25.91
N ALA A 804 -36.51 10.37 25.55
CA ALA A 804 -35.97 10.06 24.23
C ALA A 804 -36.94 10.52 23.14
N ALA A 805 -36.47 11.38 22.24
CA ALA A 805 -37.28 11.91 21.14
C ALA A 805 -36.89 11.27 19.79
N PRO A 806 -37.83 11.09 18.87
CA PRO A 806 -37.55 10.65 17.50
C PRO A 806 -37.00 11.83 16.69
N LEU A 807 -35.69 12.01 16.76
CA LEU A 807 -34.98 13.12 16.12
C LEU A 807 -34.50 12.74 14.72
N VAL A 808 -34.32 13.76 13.90
CA VAL A 808 -33.60 13.71 12.63
C VAL A 808 -32.63 14.88 12.63
N VAL A 809 -31.39 14.63 12.22
CA VAL A 809 -30.33 15.64 12.20
C VAL A 809 -29.70 15.67 10.81
N GLU A 810 -29.57 16.88 10.27
CA GLU A 810 -28.80 17.18 9.07
C GLU A 810 -27.77 18.26 9.39
N TRP A 811 -26.77 18.39 8.54
CA TRP A 811 -25.87 19.54 8.54
C TRP A 811 -25.78 20.14 7.14
N ALA A 812 -25.59 21.46 7.09
CA ALA A 812 -25.34 22.17 5.85
C ALA A 812 -24.17 23.14 6.05
N HIS A 813 -23.18 23.02 5.18
CA HIS A 813 -21.96 23.80 5.15
C HIS A 813 -22.01 24.77 3.98
N TYR A 814 -21.69 26.04 4.23
CA TYR A 814 -21.62 27.08 3.21
C TYR A 814 -20.29 27.84 3.34
N ALA A 815 -19.67 28.14 2.20
CA ALA A 815 -18.41 28.87 2.15
C ALA A 815 -18.42 29.95 1.07
N ASP A 816 -17.81 31.08 1.40
CA ASP A 816 -17.61 32.23 0.52
C ASP A 816 -16.31 32.06 -0.30
N ALA A 817 -16.37 32.47 -1.56
CA ALA A 817 -15.20 32.76 -2.37
C ALA A 817 -15.07 34.29 -2.54
N PRO A 818 -13.89 34.83 -2.89
CA PRO A 818 -13.72 36.27 -3.09
C PRO A 818 -14.78 36.89 -4.01
N GLY A 819 -15.63 37.75 -3.44
CA GLY A 819 -16.70 38.46 -4.16
C GLY A 819 -17.98 37.66 -4.40
N VAL A 820 -18.10 36.43 -3.90
CA VAL A 820 -19.29 35.59 -4.05
C VAL A 820 -19.66 34.97 -2.69
N HIS A 821 -20.75 35.46 -2.11
CA HIS A 821 -21.30 34.90 -0.87
C HIS A 821 -21.91 33.52 -1.13
N TRP A 822 -21.57 32.55 -0.28
CA TRP A 822 -21.96 31.14 -0.39
C TRP A 822 -21.75 30.60 -1.80
N SER A 823 -20.53 30.75 -2.32
CA SER A 823 -20.18 30.18 -3.61
C SER A 823 -20.22 28.66 -3.57
N ALA A 824 -19.86 28.04 -2.44
CA ALA A 824 -19.89 26.61 -2.24
C ALA A 824 -20.91 26.23 -1.16
N GLY A 825 -21.60 25.12 -1.32
CA GLY A 825 -22.49 24.59 -0.30
C GLY A 825 -22.64 23.08 -0.37
N ALA A 826 -22.68 22.45 0.79
CA ALA A 826 -22.79 20.99 0.92
C ALA A 826 -23.75 20.67 2.06
N ALA A 827 -24.46 19.55 1.97
CA ALA A 827 -25.32 19.06 3.04
C ALA A 827 -25.27 17.53 3.10
N ALA A 828 -25.52 16.97 4.27
CA ALA A 828 -25.71 15.53 4.44
C ALA A 828 -26.57 15.25 5.69
N LEU A 829 -27.11 14.03 5.75
CA LEU A 829 -27.67 13.49 6.98
C LEU A 829 -26.57 13.34 8.04
N GLY A 830 -26.94 13.49 9.31
CA GLY A 830 -26.09 12.97 10.38
C GLY A 830 -26.09 11.43 10.37
N THR A 831 -25.21 10.84 11.16
CA THR A 831 -25.20 9.40 11.39
C THR A 831 -25.96 9.04 12.66
N CYS A 832 -26.99 8.19 12.59
CA CYS A 832 -27.62 7.63 13.79
C CYS A 832 -26.62 6.85 14.64
N VAL A 833 -26.53 7.19 15.94
CA VAL A 833 -25.66 6.50 16.90
C VAL A 833 -26.48 5.43 17.63
N PRO A 834 -26.01 4.16 17.66
CA PRO A 834 -26.70 3.05 18.32
C PRO A 834 -26.76 3.17 19.84
#